data_AF-A0A973R4E9-F1
#
_entry.id   AF-A0A973R4E9-F1
#
_cell.length_a   1.000
_cell.length_b   1.000
_cell.length_c   1.000
_cell.angle_alpha   90.00
_cell.angle_beta   90.00
_cell.angle_gamma   90.00
#
_symmetry.space_group_name_H-M   'P 1'
#
loop_
_entity.id
_entity.type
_entity.pdbx_description
1 polymer ?
#
loop_
_entity_poly.entity_id
_entity_poly.type
_entity_poly.pdbx_seq_one_letter_code
_entity_poly.pdbx_strand_id
1 'polypeptide(L)'
;MAAALLLLAGLVAGVAVVVRLPGGSPWSLGMPGFGLLAVLFAVYVLGARVVGSLTRGWAAVLTLGGAVATQLAALTVPPRYSDDLYRYVWDGRVQAHGIDPYRYVPVATRLVGLRSPDLFPATASPAHCVSSGPDITAGCTLLNRPLVHTIYPPVAQAYFWLVHWSGPKGVQVTAGIAAVLVAALLVWGLPRVGVDARRAVLWAWCPLVALEAGNGGHVDVVAMIPTAGALLVLGSRRALTSRRAAVAGAVLGLAVSTKVTPGLLVPAVARRRPLPLLAALTGVVVAVYVPHVLAVGDGAAGFLSGYLSEEGYDNGRRFAVLDLFLPQGWTTAAAVLVLAATAVLVWWFADPERPWSGTLAVTGAALLVAAPAYAWYAQLLVLLVAFGGWRVAPWLAVAVAGYAGQLGENLGWSYGAAGLFVASAGLLAWLGKARRAEPTVPAGPAVAGGPEDTTSAQAPVLTPVPTPVPIDVILPCLDEAAALPFMLSRMPSQYRAIVVDNGSSDGSPEIAAGLGALVVREPRRGFGAACHAGLLAATADVVCFLDCDGSFDPADLPKVAEPVLAGRADLFLGQRRPTTRGAWPLHARLANRLLARRIRRETGVSLRDLGPMRAARREALMALDLGDRRFGYPLEMVLKAAEAGWRIGQTDVPYAPRTGKSKVTGTVGGTLKAVGDMRRVWKAATE
;
A
#
# COMPACT_ATOMS: atom_id res chain seq x y z
N MET A 1 10.30 17.96 -29.19
CA MET A 1 11.06 16.87 -29.84
C MET A 1 12.56 17.05 -29.65
N ALA A 2 13.18 18.11 -30.19
CA ALA A 2 14.62 18.37 -30.08
C ALA A 2 15.16 18.29 -28.63
N ALA A 3 14.50 18.93 -27.68
CA ALA A 3 14.87 18.85 -26.26
C ALA A 3 14.87 17.40 -25.70
N ALA A 4 13.92 16.56 -26.13
CA ALA A 4 13.87 15.16 -25.69
C ALA A 4 15.05 14.36 -26.27
N LEU A 5 15.41 14.59 -27.53
CA LEU A 5 16.55 13.95 -28.19
C LEU A 5 17.87 14.36 -27.54
N LEU A 6 18.04 15.65 -27.21
CA LEU A 6 19.24 16.14 -26.51
C LEU A 6 19.37 15.52 -25.11
N LEU A 7 18.28 15.45 -24.36
CA LEU A 7 18.28 14.82 -23.03
C LEU A 7 18.54 13.31 -23.12
N LEU A 8 18.01 12.63 -24.14
CA LEU A 8 18.33 11.22 -24.39
C LEU A 8 19.80 11.03 -24.73
N ALA A 9 20.36 11.86 -25.62
CA ALA A 9 21.78 11.79 -25.98
C ALA A 9 22.67 12.00 -24.76
N GLY A 10 22.36 12.99 -23.91
CA GLY A 10 23.05 13.23 -22.64
C GLY A 10 22.95 12.04 -21.68
N LEU A 11 21.77 11.41 -21.57
CA LEU A 11 21.56 10.22 -20.76
C LEU A 11 22.38 9.02 -21.27
N VAL A 12 22.35 8.75 -22.58
CA VAL A 12 23.11 7.66 -23.22
C VAL A 12 24.61 7.86 -23.04
N ALA A 13 25.10 9.08 -23.29
CA ALA A 13 26.50 9.44 -23.08
C ALA A 13 26.89 9.28 -21.60
N GLY A 14 26.08 9.75 -20.67
CA GLY A 14 26.36 9.63 -19.24
C GLY A 14 26.36 8.18 -18.75
N VAL A 15 25.42 7.33 -19.20
CA VAL A 15 25.46 5.88 -18.91
C VAL A 15 26.75 5.26 -19.43
N ALA A 16 27.15 5.59 -20.68
CA ALA A 16 28.39 5.12 -21.27
C ALA A 16 29.64 5.58 -20.49
N VAL A 17 29.64 6.80 -19.95
CA VAL A 17 30.72 7.30 -19.08
C VAL A 17 30.72 6.55 -17.75
N VAL A 18 29.58 6.44 -17.06
CA VAL A 18 29.47 5.77 -15.76
C VAL A 18 30.06 4.37 -15.85
N VAL A 19 29.62 3.54 -16.79
CA VAL A 19 30.11 2.15 -16.91
C VAL A 19 31.60 2.02 -17.21
N ARG A 20 32.26 3.09 -17.68
CA ARG A 20 33.71 3.12 -17.92
C ARG A 20 34.51 3.66 -16.74
N LEU A 21 33.88 4.32 -15.76
CA LEU A 21 34.59 4.89 -14.63
C LEU A 21 35.42 3.81 -13.90
N PRO A 22 36.68 4.11 -13.56
CA PRO A 22 37.50 3.20 -12.77
C PRO A 22 36.96 3.15 -11.34
N GLY A 23 36.62 1.95 -10.87
CA GLY A 23 36.29 1.67 -9.47
C GLY A 23 37.31 0.68 -8.90
N GLY A 24 37.82 0.95 -7.69
CA GLY A 24 38.77 0.04 -7.00
C GLY A 24 38.14 -1.29 -6.55
N SER A 25 36.81 -1.38 -6.61
CA SER A 25 36.00 -2.59 -6.48
C SER A 25 34.78 -2.49 -7.41
N PRO A 26 34.07 -3.59 -7.73
CA PRO A 26 32.78 -3.56 -8.42
C PRO A 26 31.74 -2.65 -7.76
N TRP A 27 31.99 -2.22 -6.53
CA TRP A 27 30.99 -1.64 -5.65
C TRP A 27 31.25 -0.18 -5.28
N SER A 28 32.32 0.46 -5.79
CA SER A 28 32.68 1.82 -5.40
C SER A 28 32.79 2.76 -6.61
N LEU A 29 31.72 3.51 -6.88
CA LEU A 29 31.72 4.60 -7.87
C LEU A 29 32.55 5.82 -7.42
N GLY A 30 32.87 5.91 -6.13
CA GLY A 30 33.48 7.08 -5.50
C GLY A 30 32.59 8.33 -5.57
N MET A 31 32.93 9.38 -4.81
CA MET A 31 32.17 10.64 -4.80
C MET A 31 31.95 11.25 -6.20
N PRO A 32 32.95 11.27 -7.12
CA PRO A 32 32.74 11.77 -8.48
C PRO A 32 31.72 10.94 -9.28
N GLY A 33 31.72 9.61 -9.14
CA GLY A 33 30.77 8.73 -9.81
C GLY A 33 29.35 8.91 -9.27
N PHE A 34 29.18 9.16 -7.97
CA PHE A 34 27.86 9.50 -7.41
C PHE A 34 27.34 10.84 -7.89
N GLY A 35 28.19 11.87 -7.95
CA GLY A 35 27.84 13.16 -8.52
C GLY A 35 27.33 13.03 -9.97
N LEU A 36 28.02 12.23 -10.78
CA LEU A 36 27.60 11.93 -12.15
C LEU A 36 26.26 11.17 -12.19
N LEU A 37 26.05 10.20 -11.29
CA LEU A 37 24.80 9.47 -11.19
C LEU A 37 23.62 10.39 -10.79
N ALA A 38 23.84 11.31 -9.86
CA ALA A 38 22.84 12.30 -9.48
C ALA A 38 22.46 13.21 -10.66
N VAL A 39 23.45 13.66 -11.44
CA VAL A 39 23.22 14.41 -12.68
C VAL A 39 22.44 13.58 -13.70
N LEU A 40 22.80 12.30 -13.88
CA LEU A 40 22.07 11.40 -14.78
C LEU A 40 20.61 11.21 -14.37
N PHE A 41 20.32 11.05 -13.08
CA PHE A 41 18.95 10.98 -12.58
C PHE A 41 18.19 12.30 -12.80
N ALA A 42 18.85 13.46 -12.67
CA ALA A 42 18.24 14.75 -12.98
C ALA A 42 17.92 14.89 -14.48
N VAL A 43 18.85 14.52 -15.36
CA VAL A 43 18.65 14.49 -16.83
C VAL A 43 17.51 13.54 -17.19
N TYR A 44 17.47 12.36 -16.58
CA TYR A 44 16.38 11.39 -16.74
C TYR A 44 15.03 11.97 -16.33
N VAL A 45 14.92 12.57 -15.14
CA VAL A 45 13.66 13.17 -14.66
C VAL A 45 13.18 14.27 -15.60
N LEU A 46 14.09 15.15 -16.05
CA LEU A 46 13.77 16.20 -17.00
C LEU A 46 13.33 15.61 -18.36
N GLY A 47 14.10 14.66 -18.89
CA GLY A 47 13.82 13.97 -20.16
C GLY A 47 12.46 13.27 -20.16
N ALA A 48 12.16 12.52 -19.10
CA ALA A 48 10.88 11.87 -18.92
C ALA A 48 9.71 12.89 -18.84
N ARG A 49 9.90 14.07 -18.24
CA ARG A 49 8.88 15.14 -18.24
C ARG A 49 8.63 15.68 -19.64
N VAL A 50 9.71 15.92 -20.40
CA VAL A 50 9.60 16.39 -21.80
C VAL A 50 8.92 15.33 -22.66
N VAL A 51 9.25 14.04 -22.53
CA VAL A 51 8.57 12.96 -23.26
C VAL A 51 7.07 12.91 -22.91
N GLY A 52 6.72 13.19 -21.65
CA GLY A 52 5.34 13.28 -21.19
C GLY A 52 4.50 14.36 -21.90
N SER A 53 5.10 15.42 -22.42
CA SER A 53 4.40 16.49 -23.15
C SER A 53 4.24 16.22 -24.65
N LEU A 54 4.94 15.22 -25.21
CA LEU A 54 4.88 14.88 -26.63
C LEU A 54 3.60 14.11 -26.98
N THR A 55 3.26 13.99 -28.27
CA THR A 55 2.16 13.13 -28.73
C THR A 55 2.42 11.66 -28.39
N ARG A 56 1.36 10.84 -28.30
CA ARG A 56 1.49 9.42 -27.91
C ARG A 56 2.42 8.63 -28.83
N GLY A 57 2.34 8.87 -30.15
CA GLY A 57 3.21 8.19 -31.13
C GLY A 57 4.68 8.51 -30.92
N TRP A 58 5.02 9.81 -30.87
CA TRP A 58 6.40 10.24 -30.65
C TRP A 58 6.95 9.84 -29.27
N ALA A 59 6.13 9.91 -28.24
CA ALA A 59 6.52 9.45 -26.91
C ALA A 59 6.82 7.94 -26.91
N ALA A 60 6.04 7.12 -27.61
CA ALA A 60 6.29 5.68 -27.75
C ALA A 60 7.62 5.41 -28.49
N VAL A 61 7.84 6.07 -29.62
CA VAL A 61 9.10 5.95 -30.40
C VAL A 61 10.31 6.31 -29.54
N LEU A 62 10.28 7.45 -28.86
CA LEU A 62 11.39 7.88 -27.99
C LEU A 62 11.56 6.99 -26.77
N THR A 63 10.48 6.47 -26.20
CA THR A 63 10.53 5.54 -25.07
C THR A 63 11.24 4.26 -25.48
N LEU A 64 10.85 3.63 -26.60
CA LEU A 64 11.44 2.39 -27.06
C LEU A 64 12.85 2.58 -27.62
N GLY A 65 13.06 3.62 -28.45
CA GLY A 65 14.37 3.96 -28.97
C GLY A 65 15.36 4.31 -27.86
N GLY A 66 14.93 5.04 -26.83
CA GLY A 66 15.79 5.33 -25.68
C GLY A 66 16.01 4.14 -24.74
N ALA A 67 15.05 3.22 -24.60
CA ALA A 67 15.29 1.94 -23.93
C ALA A 67 16.42 1.18 -24.62
N VAL A 68 16.37 1.04 -25.96
CA VAL A 68 17.44 0.38 -26.72
C VAL A 68 18.76 1.14 -26.58
N ALA A 69 18.76 2.46 -26.77
CA ALA A 69 19.99 3.25 -26.75
C ALA A 69 20.71 3.23 -25.39
N THR A 70 19.96 3.33 -24.28
CA THR A 70 20.55 3.29 -22.93
C THR A 70 21.10 1.90 -22.59
N GLN A 71 20.43 0.83 -23.01
CA GLN A 71 20.95 -0.54 -22.86
C GLN A 71 22.19 -0.78 -23.72
N LEU A 72 22.21 -0.32 -24.98
CA LEU A 72 23.40 -0.40 -25.83
C LEU A 72 24.60 0.35 -25.22
N ALA A 73 24.38 1.52 -24.62
CA ALA A 73 25.42 2.24 -23.88
C ALA A 73 25.94 1.42 -22.69
N ALA A 74 25.07 0.81 -21.90
CA ALA A 74 25.44 -0.03 -20.76
C ALA A 74 26.22 -1.29 -21.18
N LEU A 75 25.95 -1.80 -22.38
CA LEU A 75 26.60 -2.96 -22.99
C LEU A 75 27.97 -2.64 -23.61
N THR A 76 28.49 -1.42 -23.53
CA THR A 76 29.77 -1.10 -24.19
C THR A 76 31.01 -1.67 -23.48
N VAL A 77 30.86 -2.17 -22.26
CA VAL A 77 31.95 -2.78 -21.48
C VAL A 77 31.49 -4.11 -20.86
N PRO A 78 32.42 -4.98 -20.41
CA PRO A 78 32.10 -6.15 -19.58
C PRO A 78 31.37 -5.74 -18.28
N PRO A 79 30.70 -6.68 -17.59
CA PRO A 79 30.05 -6.37 -16.31
C PRO A 79 31.09 -5.84 -15.33
N ARG A 80 30.85 -4.65 -14.78
CA ARG A 80 31.75 -4.00 -13.81
C ARG A 80 31.21 -3.98 -12.40
N TYR A 81 29.90 -3.84 -12.26
CA TYR A 81 29.25 -3.63 -10.96
C TYR A 81 28.62 -4.90 -10.38
N SER A 82 28.90 -6.06 -10.96
CA SER A 82 28.35 -7.35 -10.52
C SER A 82 29.19 -8.50 -11.03
N ASP A 83 29.41 -9.49 -10.17
CA ASP A 83 30.02 -10.77 -10.48
C ASP A 83 29.00 -11.93 -10.48
N ASP A 84 27.73 -11.65 -10.20
CA ASP A 84 26.63 -12.62 -10.23
C ASP A 84 26.50 -13.32 -11.60
N LEU A 85 26.82 -12.63 -12.70
CA LEU A 85 26.68 -13.20 -14.05
C LEU A 85 27.56 -14.42 -14.25
N TYR A 86 28.74 -14.46 -13.62
CA TYR A 86 29.61 -15.64 -13.66
C TYR A 86 28.92 -16.83 -12.99
N ARG A 87 28.20 -16.58 -11.89
CA ARG A 87 27.42 -17.61 -11.21
C ARG A 87 26.23 -18.08 -12.04
N TYR A 88 25.58 -17.18 -12.78
CA TYR A 88 24.50 -17.56 -13.71
C TYR A 88 25.00 -18.50 -14.81
N VAL A 89 26.12 -18.13 -15.45
CA VAL A 89 26.73 -18.96 -16.51
C VAL A 89 27.13 -20.33 -15.95
N TRP A 90 27.71 -20.37 -14.75
CA TRP A 90 28.10 -21.61 -14.08
C TRP A 90 26.90 -22.50 -13.78
N ASP A 91 25.89 -21.99 -13.07
CA ASP A 91 24.72 -22.78 -12.68
C ASP A 91 23.98 -23.31 -13.92
N GLY A 92 23.90 -22.52 -14.99
CA GLY A 92 23.34 -22.95 -16.27
C GLY A 92 24.16 -24.05 -16.95
N ARG A 93 25.50 -24.00 -16.87
CA ARG A 93 26.38 -25.06 -17.38
C ARG A 93 26.26 -26.35 -16.58
N VAL A 94 26.16 -26.28 -15.26
CA VAL A 94 25.92 -27.44 -14.39
C VAL A 94 24.61 -28.13 -14.79
N GLN A 95 23.54 -27.36 -14.98
CA GLN A 95 22.25 -27.86 -15.46
C GLN A 95 22.34 -28.48 -16.86
N ALA A 96 23.09 -27.88 -17.78
CA ALA A 96 23.26 -28.41 -19.13
C ALA A 96 23.92 -29.81 -19.17
N HIS A 97 24.61 -30.20 -18.10
CA HIS A 97 25.20 -31.53 -17.91
C HIS A 97 24.32 -32.47 -17.09
N GLY A 98 23.03 -32.14 -16.91
CA GLY A 98 22.07 -32.98 -16.19
C GLY A 98 22.26 -33.00 -14.68
N ILE A 99 23.03 -32.04 -14.13
CA ILE A 99 23.26 -31.93 -12.69
C ILE A 99 22.37 -30.83 -12.13
N ASP A 100 21.64 -31.15 -11.06
CA ASP A 100 20.85 -30.18 -10.33
C ASP A 100 21.77 -29.10 -9.69
N PRO A 101 21.53 -27.79 -9.93
CA PRO A 101 22.43 -26.72 -9.50
C PRO A 101 22.42 -26.50 -7.98
N TYR A 102 21.44 -27.05 -7.26
CA TYR A 102 21.40 -27.04 -5.80
C TYR A 102 22.23 -28.17 -5.19
N ARG A 103 22.66 -29.17 -5.96
CA ARG A 103 23.31 -30.38 -5.43
C ARG A 103 24.73 -30.17 -4.91
N TYR A 104 25.50 -29.33 -5.58
CA TYR A 104 26.92 -29.15 -5.29
C TYR A 104 27.31 -27.67 -5.34
N VAL A 105 28.21 -27.27 -4.45
CA VAL A 105 28.88 -25.97 -4.52
C VAL A 105 29.84 -25.93 -5.73
N PRO A 106 30.11 -24.77 -6.34
CA PRO A 106 30.97 -24.68 -7.54
C PRO A 106 32.36 -25.30 -7.39
N VAL A 107 32.96 -25.22 -6.21
CA VAL A 107 34.29 -25.76 -5.95
C VAL A 107 34.32 -27.27 -5.74
N ALA A 108 33.17 -27.94 -5.71
CA ALA A 108 33.10 -29.39 -5.47
C ALA A 108 33.96 -30.16 -6.49
N THR A 109 34.71 -31.15 -5.99
CA THR A 109 35.60 -32.00 -6.80
C THR A 109 34.84 -32.71 -7.93
N ARG A 110 33.57 -33.07 -7.70
CA ARG A 110 32.69 -33.67 -8.71
C ARG A 110 32.39 -32.78 -9.91
N LEU A 111 32.59 -31.46 -9.80
CA LEU A 111 32.32 -30.49 -10.87
C LEU A 111 33.61 -30.02 -11.58
N VAL A 112 34.78 -30.57 -11.24
CA VAL A 112 36.07 -30.17 -11.82
C VAL A 112 36.05 -30.27 -13.36
N GLY A 113 35.41 -31.30 -13.91
CA GLY A 113 35.31 -31.50 -15.36
C GLY A 113 34.46 -30.46 -16.11
N LEU A 114 33.69 -29.63 -15.40
CA LEU A 114 32.87 -28.56 -15.99
C LEU A 114 33.54 -27.18 -15.94
N ARG A 115 34.70 -27.09 -15.28
CA ARG A 115 35.48 -25.85 -15.15
C ARG A 115 36.07 -25.47 -16.50
N SER A 116 36.07 -24.17 -16.79
CA SER A 116 36.58 -23.63 -18.04
C SER A 116 37.44 -22.39 -17.78
N PRO A 117 38.38 -22.05 -18.68
CA PRO A 117 39.29 -20.91 -18.47
C PRO A 117 38.59 -19.56 -18.29
N ASP A 118 37.39 -19.39 -18.84
CA ASP A 118 36.55 -18.17 -18.72
C ASP A 118 35.92 -17.99 -17.32
N LEU A 119 35.82 -19.05 -16.51
CA LEU A 119 35.28 -18.99 -15.14
C LEU A 119 36.32 -19.38 -14.06
N PHE A 120 37.30 -20.20 -14.45
CA PHE A 120 38.40 -20.72 -13.63
C PHE A 120 39.73 -20.51 -14.37
N PRO A 121 40.25 -19.27 -14.40
CA PRO A 121 41.48 -18.96 -15.10
C PRO A 121 42.72 -19.59 -14.43
N ALA A 122 43.68 -20.03 -15.24
CA ALA A 122 44.90 -20.70 -14.76
C ALA A 122 45.89 -19.77 -14.04
N THR A 123 45.88 -18.47 -14.34
CA THR A 123 46.72 -17.45 -13.69
C THR A 123 45.84 -16.42 -12.98
N ALA A 124 46.18 -16.08 -11.73
CA ALA A 124 45.48 -15.06 -10.97
C ALA A 124 45.69 -13.69 -11.64
N SER A 125 44.66 -13.13 -12.28
CA SER A 125 44.66 -11.70 -12.59
C SER A 125 44.42 -10.94 -11.27
N PRO A 126 45.19 -9.89 -10.92
CA PRO A 126 45.20 -9.35 -9.55
C PRO A 126 43.88 -8.75 -9.08
N ALA A 127 42.94 -8.43 -9.99
CA ALA A 127 41.81 -7.59 -9.62
C ALA A 127 40.61 -8.35 -9.01
N HIS A 128 40.28 -9.57 -9.45
CA HIS A 128 38.99 -10.22 -9.14
C HIS A 128 39.14 -11.75 -8.95
N CYS A 129 40.14 -12.16 -8.17
CA CYS A 129 40.35 -13.57 -7.88
C CYS A 129 39.75 -13.95 -6.52
N VAL A 130 38.76 -14.84 -6.49
CA VAL A 130 38.29 -15.46 -5.23
C VAL A 130 39.14 -16.69 -4.95
N SER A 131 40.33 -16.49 -4.37
CA SER A 131 41.14 -17.59 -3.86
C SER A 131 40.72 -17.90 -2.42
N SER A 132 40.09 -19.05 -2.17
CA SER A 132 39.67 -19.38 -0.80
C SER A 132 39.76 -20.88 -0.52
N GLY A 133 40.94 -21.31 -0.05
CA GLY A 133 41.08 -22.49 0.78
C GLY A 133 41.65 -23.76 0.12
N PRO A 134 42.07 -24.73 0.94
CA PRO A 134 42.71 -25.99 0.51
C PRO A 134 41.84 -26.88 -0.39
N ASP A 135 40.52 -26.62 -0.46
CA ASP A 135 39.56 -27.40 -1.26
C ASP A 135 39.44 -26.93 -2.72
N ILE A 136 39.98 -25.77 -3.09
CA ILE A 136 40.00 -25.32 -4.49
C ILE A 136 41.23 -25.92 -5.19
N THR A 137 41.06 -27.14 -5.66
CA THR A 137 42.08 -28.04 -6.23
C THR A 137 42.85 -27.51 -7.46
N ALA A 138 42.60 -26.28 -7.94
CA ALA A 138 43.21 -25.73 -9.16
C ALA A 138 43.41 -24.19 -9.21
N GLY A 139 43.34 -23.46 -8.10
CA GLY A 139 43.64 -22.02 -8.09
C GLY A 139 42.43 -21.07 -8.09
N CYS A 140 42.40 -20.11 -9.02
CA CYS A 140 41.54 -18.92 -9.01
C CYS A 140 40.13 -19.15 -9.62
N THR A 141 39.09 -18.47 -9.14
CA THR A 141 37.78 -18.40 -9.81
C THR A 141 37.22 -16.98 -9.85
N LEU A 142 36.48 -16.67 -10.92
CA LEU A 142 35.70 -15.43 -11.09
C LEU A 142 34.28 -15.56 -10.51
N LEU A 143 33.89 -16.75 -10.04
CA LEU A 143 32.58 -16.98 -9.47
C LEU A 143 32.44 -16.27 -8.14
N ASN A 144 31.33 -15.54 -7.99
CA ASN A 144 30.92 -15.10 -6.67
C ASN A 144 30.60 -16.32 -5.79
N ARG A 145 30.89 -16.20 -4.49
CA ARG A 145 30.48 -17.16 -3.45
C ARG A 145 30.68 -18.64 -3.86
N PRO A 146 31.91 -19.05 -4.23
CA PRO A 146 32.15 -20.35 -4.86
C PRO A 146 32.03 -21.53 -3.88
N LEU A 147 31.97 -21.24 -2.57
CA LEU A 147 31.87 -22.22 -1.48
C LEU A 147 30.43 -22.53 -1.04
N VAL A 148 29.41 -21.92 -1.65
CA VAL A 148 28.01 -22.10 -1.25
C VAL A 148 27.13 -22.54 -2.41
N HIS A 149 26.04 -23.22 -2.04
CA HIS A 149 25.01 -23.65 -2.97
C HIS A 149 24.33 -22.44 -3.61
N THR A 150 23.69 -22.67 -4.76
CA THR A 150 22.97 -21.59 -5.41
C THR A 150 21.83 -21.07 -4.53
N ILE A 151 21.56 -19.77 -4.61
CA ILE A 151 20.41 -19.10 -3.96
C ILE A 151 19.29 -18.80 -4.96
N TYR A 152 19.55 -19.01 -6.26
CA TYR A 152 18.66 -18.53 -7.31
C TYR A 152 17.48 -19.49 -7.51
N PRO A 153 16.22 -19.00 -7.50
CA PRO A 153 15.02 -19.81 -7.68
C PRO A 153 14.93 -20.60 -9.01
N PRO A 154 14.10 -21.65 -9.12
CA PRO A 154 14.05 -22.55 -10.28
C PRO A 154 13.78 -21.89 -11.64
N VAL A 155 12.96 -20.83 -11.73
CA VAL A 155 12.72 -20.15 -13.01
C VAL A 155 13.92 -19.27 -13.40
N ALA A 156 14.65 -18.71 -12.42
CA ALA A 156 15.94 -18.10 -12.70
C ALA A 156 16.97 -19.15 -13.16
N GLN A 157 16.98 -20.33 -12.55
CA GLN A 157 17.82 -21.44 -12.99
C GLN A 157 17.53 -21.87 -14.44
N ALA A 158 16.25 -21.96 -14.81
CA ALA A 158 15.87 -22.21 -16.20
C ALA A 158 16.35 -21.10 -17.16
N TYR A 159 16.31 -19.84 -16.75
CA TYR A 159 16.90 -18.74 -17.52
C TYR A 159 18.41 -18.90 -17.66
N PHE A 160 19.13 -19.26 -16.59
CA PHE A 160 20.57 -19.51 -16.62
C PHE A 160 20.93 -20.64 -17.57
N TRP A 161 20.18 -21.74 -17.53
CA TRP A 161 20.32 -22.84 -18.48
C TRP A 161 20.10 -22.39 -19.94
N LEU A 162 19.18 -21.47 -20.22
CA LEU A 162 18.98 -20.94 -21.57
C LEU A 162 20.15 -20.08 -22.07
N VAL A 163 20.85 -19.37 -21.19
CA VAL A 163 21.86 -18.37 -21.57
C VAL A 163 23.32 -18.79 -21.31
N HIS A 164 23.56 -19.93 -20.65
CA HIS A 164 24.90 -20.36 -20.20
C HIS A 164 25.96 -20.41 -21.31
N TRP A 165 25.57 -20.78 -22.53
CA TRP A 165 26.48 -20.92 -23.68
C TRP A 165 27.04 -19.57 -24.18
N SER A 166 26.41 -18.47 -23.80
CA SER A 166 26.72 -17.12 -24.31
C SER A 166 27.72 -16.34 -23.44
N GLY A 167 28.15 -16.92 -22.32
CA GLY A 167 29.03 -16.30 -21.33
C GLY A 167 28.43 -15.06 -20.65
N PRO A 168 29.20 -14.35 -19.81
CA PRO A 168 28.70 -13.18 -19.08
C PRO A 168 28.19 -12.07 -19.99
N LYS A 169 28.77 -11.94 -21.19
CA LYS A 169 28.34 -10.94 -22.17
C LYS A 169 26.94 -11.22 -22.71
N GLY A 170 26.63 -12.47 -23.04
CA GLY A 170 25.30 -12.82 -23.51
C GLY A 170 24.23 -12.73 -22.42
N VAL A 171 24.59 -12.96 -21.15
CA VAL A 171 23.73 -12.63 -20.00
C VAL A 171 23.40 -11.13 -19.99
N GLN A 172 24.40 -10.24 -20.10
CA GLN A 172 24.14 -8.79 -20.19
C GLN A 172 23.19 -8.45 -21.35
N VAL A 173 23.42 -9.02 -22.54
CA VAL A 173 22.59 -8.78 -23.73
C VAL A 173 21.15 -9.22 -23.50
N THR A 174 20.93 -10.42 -22.96
CA THR A 174 19.59 -10.95 -22.73
C THR A 174 18.86 -10.20 -21.61
N ALA A 175 19.55 -9.76 -20.57
CA ALA A 175 19.01 -8.87 -19.54
C ALA A 175 18.63 -7.48 -20.11
N GLY A 176 19.46 -6.90 -20.97
CA GLY A 176 19.17 -5.66 -21.69
C GLY A 176 17.95 -5.80 -22.61
N ILE A 177 17.82 -6.93 -23.32
CA ILE A 177 16.63 -7.27 -24.12
C ILE A 177 15.40 -7.34 -23.21
N ALA A 178 15.50 -8.01 -22.05
CA ALA A 178 14.40 -8.07 -21.09
C ALA A 178 13.96 -6.67 -20.61
N ALA A 179 14.90 -5.75 -20.35
CA ALA A 179 14.59 -4.36 -20.01
C ALA A 179 13.79 -3.64 -21.11
N VAL A 180 14.18 -3.85 -22.38
CA VAL A 180 13.48 -3.30 -23.56
C VAL A 180 12.09 -3.94 -23.72
N LEU A 181 11.95 -5.24 -23.48
CA LEU A 181 10.67 -5.96 -23.52
C LEU A 181 9.70 -5.44 -22.46
N VAL A 182 10.18 -5.15 -21.24
CA VAL A 182 9.36 -4.48 -20.21
C VAL A 182 8.91 -3.10 -20.69
N ALA A 183 9.79 -2.31 -21.31
CA ALA A 183 9.41 -1.00 -21.88
C ALA A 183 8.33 -1.15 -22.96
N ALA A 184 8.47 -2.10 -23.88
CA ALA A 184 7.47 -2.41 -24.90
C ALA A 184 6.13 -2.84 -24.30
N LEU A 185 6.17 -3.71 -23.30
CA LEU A 185 4.98 -4.16 -22.58
C LEU A 185 4.28 -3.02 -21.85
N LEU A 186 5.02 -2.05 -21.29
CA LEU A 186 4.45 -0.87 -20.65
C LEU A 186 3.82 0.10 -21.66
N VAL A 187 4.50 0.39 -22.79
CA VAL A 187 3.96 1.24 -23.87
C VAL A 187 2.63 0.68 -24.39
N TRP A 188 2.57 -0.64 -24.60
CA TRP A 188 1.36 -1.33 -25.06
C TRP A 188 0.31 -1.50 -23.94
N GLY A 189 0.75 -1.85 -22.74
CA GLY A 189 -0.10 -2.33 -21.66
C GLY A 189 -0.76 -1.23 -20.84
N LEU A 190 -0.05 -0.14 -20.52
CA LEU A 190 -0.55 0.91 -19.63
C LEU A 190 -1.93 1.48 -20.06
N PRO A 191 -2.19 1.77 -21.36
CA PRO A 191 -3.51 2.23 -21.79
C PRO A 191 -4.66 1.26 -21.48
N ARG A 192 -4.38 -0.05 -21.48
CA ARG A 192 -5.37 -1.12 -21.23
C ARG A 192 -5.83 -1.19 -19.78
N VAL A 193 -5.07 -0.59 -18.88
CA VAL A 193 -5.38 -0.45 -17.45
C VAL A 193 -5.74 1.00 -17.09
N GLY A 194 -6.02 1.85 -18.08
CA GLY A 194 -6.39 3.25 -17.87
C GLY A 194 -5.23 4.16 -17.44
N VAL A 195 -3.99 3.76 -17.69
CA VAL A 195 -2.77 4.53 -17.42
C VAL A 195 -2.19 5.07 -18.72
N ASP A 196 -1.64 6.28 -18.71
CA ASP A 196 -1.04 6.88 -19.91
C ASP A 196 0.24 6.14 -20.34
N ALA A 197 0.31 5.69 -21.60
CA ALA A 197 1.47 5.03 -22.19
C ALA A 197 2.76 5.84 -22.07
N ARG A 198 2.67 7.18 -22.06
CA ARG A 198 3.84 8.06 -21.95
C ARG A 198 4.63 7.83 -20.66
N ARG A 199 4.03 7.24 -19.62
CA ARG A 199 4.71 6.91 -18.36
C ARG A 199 5.70 5.76 -18.49
N ALA A 200 5.64 4.96 -19.56
CA ALA A 200 6.62 3.91 -19.81
C ALA A 200 8.06 4.42 -19.88
N VAL A 201 8.25 5.71 -20.21
CA VAL A 201 9.56 6.39 -20.17
C VAL A 201 10.22 6.34 -18.77
N LEU A 202 9.43 6.27 -17.69
CA LEU A 202 9.93 6.19 -16.31
C LEU A 202 10.66 4.88 -16.02
N TRP A 203 10.37 3.83 -16.79
CA TRP A 203 11.16 2.59 -16.80
C TRP A 203 12.27 2.68 -17.84
N ALA A 204 11.90 2.99 -19.09
CA ALA A 204 12.78 2.89 -20.25
C ALA A 204 14.05 3.74 -20.18
N TRP A 205 13.96 4.94 -19.60
CA TRP A 205 15.08 5.88 -19.51
C TRP A 205 15.70 5.92 -18.10
N CYS A 206 15.29 5.04 -17.19
CA CYS A 206 15.81 5.04 -15.83
C CYS A 206 17.29 4.59 -15.83
N PRO A 207 18.23 5.41 -15.31
CA PRO A 207 19.65 5.03 -15.26
C PRO A 207 19.88 3.71 -14.52
N LEU A 208 19.17 3.47 -13.41
CA LEU A 208 19.26 2.21 -12.66
C LEU A 208 18.91 1.00 -13.53
N VAL A 209 17.88 1.08 -14.37
CA VAL A 209 17.51 -0.03 -15.25
C VAL A 209 18.64 -0.30 -16.27
N ALA A 210 19.29 0.72 -16.80
CA ALA A 210 20.43 0.55 -17.70
C ALA A 210 21.66 -0.03 -16.99
N LEU A 211 21.99 0.46 -15.80
CA LEU A 211 23.14 0.02 -15.04
C LEU A 211 22.96 -1.40 -14.50
N GLU A 212 21.83 -1.70 -13.86
CA GLU A 212 21.61 -2.98 -13.19
C GLU A 212 21.19 -4.11 -14.15
N ALA A 213 20.38 -3.82 -15.17
CA ALA A 213 20.00 -4.83 -16.18
C ALA A 213 21.03 -4.91 -17.31
N GLY A 214 21.41 -3.78 -17.90
CA GLY A 214 22.27 -3.74 -19.08
C GLY A 214 23.74 -4.03 -18.79
N ASN A 215 24.33 -3.35 -17.79
CA ASN A 215 25.71 -3.62 -17.40
C ASN A 215 25.82 -4.74 -16.36
N GLY A 216 25.01 -4.70 -15.30
CA GLY A 216 25.04 -5.68 -14.23
C GLY A 216 24.41 -7.03 -14.59
N GLY A 217 23.63 -7.11 -15.68
CA GLY A 217 23.00 -8.37 -16.11
C GLY A 217 22.10 -9.03 -15.07
N HIS A 218 21.60 -8.29 -14.08
CA HIS A 218 20.87 -8.88 -12.96
C HIS A 218 19.56 -9.50 -13.40
N VAL A 219 19.33 -10.74 -12.94
CA VAL A 219 18.15 -11.56 -13.27
C VAL A 219 16.82 -10.93 -12.82
N ASP A 220 16.85 -9.97 -11.89
CA ASP A 220 15.68 -9.22 -11.43
C ASP A 220 14.85 -8.65 -12.58
N VAL A 221 15.49 -8.22 -13.67
CA VAL A 221 14.80 -7.65 -14.83
C VAL A 221 13.95 -8.68 -15.57
N VAL A 222 14.38 -9.94 -15.57
CA VAL A 222 13.64 -11.07 -16.17
C VAL A 222 12.33 -11.29 -15.42
N ALA A 223 12.34 -11.16 -14.08
CA ALA A 223 11.14 -11.25 -13.26
C ALA A 223 10.15 -10.09 -13.50
N MET A 224 10.63 -8.93 -14.00
CA MET A 224 9.77 -7.77 -14.25
C MET A 224 8.82 -7.98 -15.44
N ILE A 225 9.16 -8.83 -16.42
CA ILE A 225 8.28 -9.17 -17.54
C ILE A 225 6.98 -9.83 -17.05
N PRO A 226 6.99 -10.99 -16.37
CA PRO A 226 5.78 -11.59 -15.84
C PRO A 226 5.13 -10.73 -14.75
N THR A 227 5.90 -9.99 -13.94
CA THR A 227 5.33 -9.06 -12.95
C THR A 227 4.44 -7.99 -13.59
N ALA A 228 4.95 -7.33 -14.64
CA ALA A 228 4.19 -6.36 -15.40
C ALA A 228 2.97 -7.01 -16.08
N GLY A 229 3.13 -8.20 -16.67
CA GLY A 229 2.04 -8.97 -17.26
C GLY A 229 0.90 -9.27 -16.26
N ALA A 230 1.23 -9.73 -15.05
CA ALA A 230 0.26 -9.98 -14.00
C ALA A 230 -0.49 -8.71 -13.60
N LEU A 231 0.21 -7.59 -13.40
CA LEU A 231 -0.41 -6.30 -13.09
C LEU A 231 -1.35 -5.81 -14.20
N LEU A 232 -0.99 -6.04 -15.47
CA LEU A 232 -1.84 -5.68 -16.61
C LEU A 232 -3.12 -6.52 -16.69
N VAL A 233 -3.05 -7.81 -16.36
CA VAL A 233 -4.25 -8.66 -16.26
C VAL A 233 -5.14 -8.22 -15.11
N LEU A 234 -4.56 -7.96 -13.93
CA LEU A 234 -5.29 -7.64 -12.71
C LEU A 234 -5.90 -6.23 -12.70
N GLY A 235 -5.22 -5.26 -13.31
CA GLY A 235 -5.69 -3.88 -13.47
C GLY A 235 -6.48 -3.64 -14.75
N SER A 236 -6.77 -4.68 -15.53
CA SER A 236 -7.55 -4.55 -16.76
C SER A 236 -8.94 -3.98 -16.47
N ARG A 237 -9.46 -3.13 -17.37
CA ARG A 237 -10.86 -2.66 -17.31
C ARG A 237 -11.88 -3.77 -17.52
N ARG A 238 -11.45 -4.93 -18.01
CA ARG A 238 -12.34 -6.07 -18.22
C ARG A 238 -12.65 -6.74 -16.88
N ALA A 239 -13.84 -7.34 -16.76
CA ALA A 239 -14.22 -8.08 -15.55
C ALA A 239 -13.19 -9.14 -15.14
N LEU A 240 -12.87 -9.18 -13.85
CA LEU A 240 -11.91 -10.12 -13.27
C LEU A 240 -12.60 -11.44 -12.92
N THR A 241 -12.56 -12.38 -13.85
CA THR A 241 -13.06 -13.75 -13.67
C THR A 241 -12.06 -14.61 -12.89
N SER A 242 -12.53 -15.73 -12.30
CA SER A 242 -11.65 -16.69 -11.61
C SER A 242 -10.53 -17.21 -12.52
N ARG A 243 -10.82 -17.46 -13.80
CA ARG A 243 -9.82 -17.87 -14.80
C ARG A 243 -8.73 -16.81 -15.00
N ARG A 244 -9.09 -15.53 -15.10
CA ARG A 244 -8.11 -14.45 -15.24
C ARG A 244 -7.30 -14.23 -13.98
N ALA A 245 -7.93 -14.34 -12.81
CA ALA A 245 -7.24 -14.30 -11.53
C ALA A 245 -6.23 -15.45 -11.39
N ALA A 246 -6.60 -16.67 -11.82
CA ALA A 246 -5.70 -17.82 -11.86
C ALA A 246 -4.54 -17.61 -12.85
N VAL A 247 -4.79 -17.10 -14.05
CA VAL A 247 -3.73 -16.78 -15.02
C VAL A 247 -2.77 -15.73 -14.44
N ALA A 248 -3.28 -14.65 -13.84
CA ALA A 248 -2.43 -13.66 -13.19
C ALA A 248 -1.65 -14.25 -12.01
N GLY A 249 -2.27 -15.14 -11.23
CA GLY A 249 -1.62 -15.88 -10.15
C GLY A 249 -0.47 -16.76 -10.66
N ALA A 250 -0.70 -17.54 -11.71
CA ALA A 250 0.32 -18.38 -12.33
C ALA A 250 1.49 -17.56 -12.88
N VAL A 251 1.20 -16.47 -13.61
CA VAL A 251 2.23 -15.55 -14.13
C VAL A 251 3.01 -14.90 -12.98
N LEU A 252 2.35 -14.50 -11.90
CA LEU A 252 3.02 -13.97 -10.71
C LEU A 252 3.86 -15.04 -10.00
N GLY A 253 3.40 -16.30 -9.97
CA GLY A 253 4.15 -17.44 -9.45
C GLY A 253 5.45 -17.68 -10.21
N LEU A 254 5.43 -17.55 -11.56
CA LEU A 254 6.64 -17.56 -12.37
C LEU A 254 7.58 -16.41 -12.01
N ALA A 255 7.05 -15.19 -11.84
CA ALA A 255 7.84 -14.03 -11.44
C ALA A 255 8.53 -14.22 -10.07
N VAL A 256 7.78 -14.68 -9.07
CA VAL A 256 8.28 -15.00 -7.71
C VAL A 256 9.35 -16.10 -7.76
N SER A 257 9.18 -17.06 -8.67
CA SER A 257 10.13 -18.15 -8.88
C SER A 257 11.30 -17.78 -9.79
N THR A 258 11.37 -16.54 -10.30
CA THR A 258 12.56 -15.94 -10.92
C THR A 258 13.31 -15.09 -9.89
N LYS A 259 12.59 -14.28 -9.12
CA LYS A 259 13.12 -13.50 -7.99
C LYS A 259 12.03 -13.37 -6.95
N VAL A 260 12.34 -13.40 -5.66
CA VAL A 260 11.32 -13.36 -4.61
C VAL A 260 10.57 -12.01 -4.48
N THR A 261 11.15 -10.92 -5.00
CA THR A 261 10.63 -9.54 -4.82
C THR A 261 9.22 -9.29 -5.35
N PRO A 262 8.74 -9.89 -6.47
CA PRO A 262 7.36 -9.77 -6.92
C PRO A 262 6.35 -10.35 -5.93
N GLY A 263 6.77 -11.15 -4.94
CA GLY A 263 5.90 -11.63 -3.86
C GLY A 263 5.28 -10.48 -3.04
N LEU A 264 5.93 -9.32 -3.02
CA LEU A 264 5.45 -8.10 -2.37
C LEU A 264 4.14 -7.55 -3.00
N LEU A 265 3.74 -8.06 -4.18
CA LEU A 265 2.45 -7.72 -4.80
C LEU A 265 1.26 -8.33 -4.05
N VAL A 266 1.44 -9.49 -3.40
CA VAL A 266 0.34 -10.33 -2.89
C VAL A 266 -0.67 -9.55 -2.02
N PRO A 267 -0.26 -8.72 -1.04
CA PRO A 267 -1.21 -7.98 -0.20
C PRO A 267 -2.11 -7.01 -0.99
N ALA A 268 -1.65 -6.51 -2.13
CA ALA A 268 -2.43 -5.59 -2.97
C ALA A 268 -3.30 -6.33 -3.99
N VAL A 269 -2.79 -7.40 -4.61
CA VAL A 269 -3.44 -8.06 -5.76
C VAL A 269 -4.48 -9.12 -5.37
N ALA A 270 -4.31 -9.78 -4.21
CA ALA A 270 -5.18 -10.90 -3.82
C ALA A 270 -6.55 -10.44 -3.27
N ARG A 271 -6.87 -9.14 -3.30
CA ARG A 271 -8.09 -8.59 -2.68
C ARG A 271 -9.41 -8.93 -3.37
N ARG A 272 -9.40 -9.04 -4.70
CA ARG A 272 -10.64 -9.23 -5.50
C ARG A 272 -11.04 -10.69 -5.62
N ARG A 273 -10.08 -11.55 -5.96
CA ARG A 273 -10.26 -12.99 -6.21
C ARG A 273 -9.12 -13.78 -5.57
N PRO A 274 -9.02 -13.83 -4.23
CA PRO A 274 -7.87 -14.39 -3.52
C PRO A 274 -7.63 -15.87 -3.85
N LEU A 275 -8.68 -16.70 -3.76
CA LEU A 275 -8.54 -18.16 -3.92
C LEU A 275 -7.92 -18.58 -5.26
N PRO A 276 -8.49 -18.24 -6.44
CA PRO A 276 -7.90 -18.68 -7.72
C PRO A 276 -6.51 -18.08 -7.95
N LEU A 277 -6.26 -16.85 -7.49
CA LEU A 277 -4.97 -16.19 -7.64
C LEU A 277 -3.90 -16.89 -6.80
N LEU A 278 -4.16 -17.06 -5.50
CA LEU A 278 -3.21 -17.66 -4.57
C LEU A 278 -3.00 -19.15 -4.88
N ALA A 279 -4.05 -19.89 -5.21
CA ALA A 279 -3.93 -21.29 -5.59
C ALA A 279 -3.06 -21.48 -6.83
N ALA A 280 -3.24 -20.65 -7.87
CA ALA A 280 -2.42 -20.73 -9.08
C ALA A 280 -0.97 -20.26 -8.85
N LEU A 281 -0.76 -19.21 -8.06
CA LEU A 281 0.56 -18.73 -7.67
C LEU A 281 1.32 -19.83 -6.91
N THR A 282 0.73 -20.35 -5.84
CA THR A 282 1.32 -21.42 -5.03
C THR A 282 1.51 -22.68 -5.87
N GLY A 283 0.54 -23.04 -6.70
CA GLY A 283 0.64 -24.19 -7.61
C GLY A 283 1.84 -24.11 -8.55
N VAL A 284 2.11 -22.93 -9.14
CA VAL A 284 3.30 -22.73 -9.98
C VAL A 284 4.58 -22.80 -9.17
N VAL A 285 4.65 -22.11 -8.02
CA VAL A 285 5.85 -22.14 -7.16
C VAL A 285 6.16 -23.58 -6.74
N VAL A 286 5.15 -24.32 -6.27
CA VAL A 286 5.32 -25.75 -5.91
C VAL A 286 5.76 -26.55 -7.14
N ALA A 287 5.09 -26.41 -8.28
CA ALA A 287 5.40 -27.20 -9.48
C ALA A 287 6.85 -27.02 -9.96
N VAL A 288 7.43 -25.81 -9.85
CA VAL A 288 8.83 -25.57 -10.27
C VAL A 288 9.86 -25.99 -9.22
N TYR A 289 9.50 -26.01 -7.93
CA TYR A 289 10.42 -26.45 -6.86
C TYR A 289 10.39 -27.96 -6.63
N VAL A 290 9.26 -28.64 -6.86
CA VAL A 290 9.11 -30.10 -6.60
C VAL A 290 10.19 -30.94 -7.26
N PRO A 291 10.56 -30.76 -8.55
CA PRO A 291 11.63 -31.54 -9.17
C PRO A 291 12.97 -31.42 -8.43
N HIS A 292 13.33 -30.22 -7.97
CA HIS A 292 14.56 -29.98 -7.22
C HIS A 292 14.51 -30.59 -5.81
N VAL A 293 13.38 -30.45 -5.11
CA VAL A 293 13.19 -31.07 -3.78
C VAL A 293 13.27 -32.59 -3.88
N LEU A 294 12.71 -33.20 -4.92
CA LEU A 294 12.83 -34.65 -5.15
C LEU A 294 14.27 -35.07 -5.49
N ALA A 295 15.03 -34.21 -6.18
CA ALA A 295 16.40 -34.52 -6.59
C ALA A 295 17.45 -34.34 -5.49
N VAL A 296 17.30 -33.31 -4.63
CA VAL A 296 18.33 -32.91 -3.64
C VAL A 296 17.79 -32.71 -2.21
N GLY A 297 16.51 -32.95 -1.96
CA GLY A 297 15.91 -32.80 -0.63
C GLY A 297 15.84 -31.35 -0.15
N ASP A 298 16.21 -31.14 1.11
CA ASP A 298 16.31 -29.81 1.76
C ASP A 298 17.37 -28.90 1.12
N GLY A 299 18.33 -29.48 0.39
CA GLY A 299 19.30 -28.73 -0.43
C GLY A 299 18.66 -27.79 -1.46
N ALA A 300 17.40 -28.01 -1.86
CA ALA A 300 16.65 -27.13 -2.76
C ALA A 300 16.34 -25.74 -2.14
N ALA A 301 16.45 -25.59 -0.82
CA ALA A 301 16.40 -24.28 -0.17
C ALA A 301 17.66 -23.43 -0.45
N GLY A 302 18.74 -24.07 -0.91
CA GLY A 302 19.97 -23.40 -1.34
C GLY A 302 20.65 -22.62 -0.22
N PHE A 303 21.26 -21.49 -0.58
CA PHE A 303 21.98 -20.62 0.36
C PHE A 303 21.08 -19.56 1.06
N LEU A 304 19.75 -19.71 1.03
CA LEU A 304 18.85 -18.66 1.54
C LEU A 304 19.06 -18.35 3.04
N SER A 305 19.19 -19.37 3.89
CA SER A 305 19.41 -19.18 5.33
C SER A 305 20.78 -18.53 5.60
N GLY A 306 21.84 -19.02 4.95
CA GLY A 306 23.18 -18.46 5.05
C GLY A 306 23.24 -17.00 4.59
N TYR A 307 22.49 -16.64 3.53
CA TYR A 307 22.38 -15.27 3.06
C TYR A 307 21.72 -14.34 4.09
N LEU A 308 20.66 -14.79 4.78
CA LEU A 308 20.03 -13.99 5.83
C LEU A 308 21.00 -13.70 6.98
N SER A 309 21.82 -14.69 7.36
CA SER A 309 22.84 -14.53 8.39
C SER A 309 23.99 -13.63 7.96
N GLU A 310 24.48 -13.81 6.73
CA GLU A 310 25.59 -13.02 6.21
C GLU A 310 25.25 -11.55 6.05
N GLU A 311 24.04 -11.25 5.57
CA GLU A 311 23.57 -9.87 5.43
C GLU A 311 23.15 -9.26 6.77
N GLY A 312 23.03 -10.06 7.83
CA GLY A 312 22.64 -9.61 9.17
C GLY A 312 21.15 -9.34 9.35
N TYR A 313 20.28 -10.02 8.59
CA TYR A 313 18.83 -9.93 8.78
C TYR A 313 18.35 -10.71 10.02
N ASP A 314 19.04 -11.79 10.38
CA ASP A 314 18.72 -12.63 11.54
C ASP A 314 19.09 -11.96 12.88
N ASN A 315 20.22 -11.24 12.90
CA ASN A 315 20.76 -10.55 14.07
C ASN A 315 20.43 -9.06 14.12
N GLY A 316 19.63 -8.57 13.16
CA GLY A 316 19.09 -7.22 13.14
C GLY A 316 20.02 -6.13 12.61
N ARG A 317 21.28 -6.44 12.28
CA ARG A 317 22.31 -5.47 11.82
C ARG A 317 22.01 -4.88 10.44
N ARG A 318 21.08 -5.46 9.68
CA ARG A 318 20.75 -5.01 8.32
C ARG A 318 19.69 -3.91 8.27
N PHE A 319 18.93 -3.69 9.34
CA PHE A 319 17.81 -2.74 9.35
C PHE A 319 18.30 -1.31 9.62
N ALA A 320 19.17 -0.80 8.74
CA ALA A 320 19.99 0.39 8.97
C ALA A 320 19.19 1.66 9.37
N VAL A 321 17.95 1.82 8.87
CA VAL A 321 17.08 2.93 9.27
C VAL A 321 16.50 2.72 10.67
N LEU A 322 16.11 1.48 11.01
CA LEU A 322 15.56 1.15 12.34
C LEU A 322 16.65 1.21 13.41
N ASP A 323 17.88 0.83 13.07
CA ASP A 323 19.06 0.92 13.94
C ASP A 323 19.37 2.36 14.40
N LEU A 324 18.90 3.38 13.66
CA LEU A 324 19.01 4.79 14.08
C LEU A 324 18.12 5.12 15.28
N PHE A 325 17.07 4.32 15.54
CA PHE A 325 16.03 4.63 16.53
C PHE A 325 15.77 3.52 17.55
N LEU A 326 16.22 2.29 17.29
CA LEU A 326 15.91 1.11 18.09
C LEU A 326 17.19 0.34 18.50
N PRO A 327 17.22 -0.28 19.68
CA PRO A 327 18.29 -1.21 20.05
C PRO A 327 18.30 -2.46 19.16
N GLN A 328 19.48 -3.03 18.87
CA GLN A 328 19.67 -4.17 17.95
C GLN A 328 18.79 -5.39 18.24
N GLY A 329 18.46 -5.67 19.51
CA GLY A 329 17.58 -6.80 19.87
C GLY A 329 16.13 -6.66 19.42
N TRP A 330 15.69 -5.46 19.05
CA TRP A 330 14.31 -5.16 18.66
C TRP A 330 14.12 -4.90 17.17
N THR A 331 15.20 -4.71 16.40
CA THR A 331 15.12 -4.20 15.02
C THR A 331 14.48 -5.21 14.08
N THR A 332 14.81 -6.49 14.20
CA THR A 332 14.16 -7.58 13.43
C THR A 332 12.67 -7.67 13.73
N ALA A 333 12.29 -7.66 15.02
CA ALA A 333 10.89 -7.72 15.42
C ALA A 333 10.11 -6.48 14.92
N ALA A 334 10.70 -5.29 15.06
CA ALA A 334 10.12 -4.05 14.56
C ALA A 334 9.96 -4.07 13.03
N ALA A 335 10.96 -4.55 12.29
CA ALA A 335 10.90 -4.71 10.84
C ALA A 335 9.74 -5.60 10.42
N VAL A 336 9.61 -6.80 11.02
CA VAL A 336 8.50 -7.72 10.75
C VAL A 336 7.16 -7.06 11.05
N LEU A 337 7.03 -6.38 12.19
CA LEU A 337 5.79 -5.67 12.57
C LEU A 337 5.43 -4.55 11.59
N VAL A 338 6.41 -3.73 11.17
CA VAL A 338 6.19 -2.64 10.20
C VAL A 338 5.76 -3.18 8.84
N LEU A 339 6.40 -4.24 8.35
CA LEU A 339 6.06 -4.86 7.07
C LEU A 339 4.70 -5.56 7.13
N ALA A 340 4.41 -6.30 8.19
CA ALA A 340 3.10 -6.93 8.41
C ALA A 340 1.99 -5.88 8.52
N ALA A 341 2.20 -4.82 9.31
CA ALA A 341 1.26 -3.72 9.42
C ALA A 341 1.04 -3.04 8.06
N THR A 342 2.09 -2.80 7.28
CA THR A 342 1.98 -2.22 5.94
C THR A 342 1.18 -3.13 5.00
N ALA A 343 1.47 -4.43 4.97
CA ALA A 343 0.74 -5.41 4.16
C ALA A 343 -0.76 -5.45 4.54
N VAL A 344 -1.06 -5.44 5.83
CA VAL A 344 -2.41 -5.43 6.38
C VAL A 344 -3.16 -4.13 6.05
N LEU A 345 -2.51 -2.97 6.19
CA LEU A 345 -3.07 -1.67 5.81
C LEU A 345 -3.34 -1.61 4.30
N VAL A 346 -2.44 -2.13 3.46
CA VAL A 346 -2.65 -2.22 2.01
C VAL A 346 -3.80 -3.16 1.67
N TRP A 347 -3.86 -4.32 2.33
CA TRP A 347 -4.95 -5.28 2.16
C TRP A 347 -6.32 -4.69 2.49
N TRP A 348 -6.41 -3.77 3.46
CA TRP A 348 -7.68 -3.13 3.82
C TRP A 348 -7.99 -1.87 3.03
N PHE A 349 -7.00 -1.01 2.79
CA PHE A 349 -7.21 0.37 2.35
C PHE A 349 -6.74 0.70 0.93
N ALA A 350 -5.88 -0.13 0.33
CA ALA A 350 -5.45 0.14 -1.05
C ALA A 350 -6.62 0.05 -2.04
N ASP A 351 -6.47 0.67 -3.20
CA ASP A 351 -7.45 0.57 -4.27
C ASP A 351 -7.26 -0.77 -5.01
N PRO A 352 -8.21 -1.72 -4.94
CA PRO A 352 -8.08 -3.01 -5.61
C PRO A 352 -8.17 -2.88 -7.14
N GLU A 353 -8.67 -1.77 -7.68
CA GLU A 353 -8.67 -1.47 -9.12
C GLU A 353 -7.28 -1.07 -9.63
N ARG A 354 -6.45 -0.53 -8.73
CA ARG A 354 -5.12 -0.01 -9.03
C ARG A 354 -4.09 -0.67 -8.11
N PRO A 355 -3.90 -2.00 -8.24
CA PRO A 355 -3.12 -2.78 -7.29
C PRO A 355 -1.67 -2.28 -7.14
N TRP A 356 -1.09 -1.72 -8.21
CA TRP A 356 0.26 -1.15 -8.19
C TRP A 356 0.46 -0.05 -7.14
N SER A 357 -0.60 0.67 -6.73
CA SER A 357 -0.49 1.69 -5.67
C SER A 357 -0.26 1.08 -4.29
N GLY A 358 -0.99 0.01 -3.98
CA GLY A 358 -0.78 -0.78 -2.76
C GLY A 358 0.55 -1.51 -2.80
N THR A 359 0.89 -2.11 -3.93
CA THR A 359 2.20 -2.76 -4.11
C THR A 359 3.34 -1.78 -3.90
N LEU A 360 3.28 -0.56 -4.47
CA LEU A 360 4.34 0.43 -4.30
C LEU A 360 4.55 0.80 -2.83
N ALA A 361 3.49 0.85 -2.03
CA ALA A 361 3.61 1.08 -0.60
C ALA A 361 4.31 -0.09 0.12
N VAL A 362 3.95 -1.34 -0.20
CA VAL A 362 4.60 -2.53 0.37
C VAL A 362 6.07 -2.61 -0.07
N THR A 363 6.36 -2.48 -1.36
CA THR A 363 7.72 -2.50 -1.90
C THR A 363 8.57 -1.36 -1.35
N GLY A 364 8.02 -0.15 -1.29
CA GLY A 364 8.70 1.01 -0.74
C GLY A 364 9.01 0.85 0.75
N ALA A 365 8.06 0.36 1.54
CA ALA A 365 8.29 0.05 2.95
C ALA A 365 9.34 -1.06 3.13
N ALA A 366 9.27 -2.12 2.31
CA ALA A 366 10.26 -3.20 2.33
C ALA A 366 11.68 -2.68 2.07
N LEU A 367 11.87 -1.81 1.07
CA LEU A 367 13.17 -1.25 0.75
C LEU A 367 13.66 -0.26 1.83
N LEU A 368 12.78 0.55 2.42
CA LEU A 368 13.15 1.47 3.50
C LEU A 368 13.49 0.75 4.81
N VAL A 369 12.78 -0.34 5.11
CA VAL A 369 13.01 -1.15 6.32
C VAL A 369 14.26 -2.01 6.15
N ALA A 370 14.33 -2.78 5.06
CA ALA A 370 15.44 -3.71 4.81
C ALA A 370 16.74 -3.00 4.40
N ALA A 371 16.65 -1.76 3.88
CA ALA A 371 17.78 -0.92 3.47
C ALA A 371 18.87 -1.72 2.71
N PRO A 372 18.53 -2.41 1.61
CA PRO A 372 19.48 -3.30 0.95
C PRO A 372 20.68 -2.52 0.42
N ALA A 373 21.88 -3.09 0.53
CA ALA A 373 23.12 -2.46 0.07
C ALA A 373 23.23 -2.31 -1.46
N TYR A 374 22.30 -2.91 -2.20
CA TYR A 374 22.40 -3.05 -3.65
C TYR A 374 21.20 -2.45 -4.37
N ALA A 375 21.47 -1.69 -5.43
CA ALA A 375 20.47 -0.92 -6.15
C ALA A 375 19.49 -1.77 -6.99
N TRP A 376 19.89 -2.97 -7.45
CA TRP A 376 19.03 -3.84 -8.27
C TRP A 376 17.70 -4.22 -7.61
N TYR A 377 17.62 -4.27 -6.27
CA TYR A 377 16.36 -4.54 -5.56
C TYR A 377 15.27 -3.47 -5.83
N ALA A 378 15.65 -2.29 -6.31
CA ALA A 378 14.72 -1.22 -6.64
C ALA A 378 14.06 -1.34 -8.02
N GLN A 379 14.41 -2.34 -8.85
CA GLN A 379 13.78 -2.50 -10.18
C GLN A 379 12.26 -2.66 -10.09
N LEU A 380 11.76 -3.44 -9.12
CA LEU A 380 10.32 -3.57 -8.89
C LEU A 380 9.68 -2.22 -8.55
N LEU A 381 10.36 -1.39 -7.74
CA LEU A 381 9.89 -0.05 -7.40
C LEU A 381 9.82 0.85 -8.65
N VAL A 382 10.83 0.81 -9.53
CA VAL A 382 10.84 1.58 -10.79
C VAL A 382 9.67 1.16 -11.69
N LEU A 383 9.41 -0.15 -11.83
CA LEU A 383 8.26 -0.67 -12.56
C LEU A 383 6.94 -0.09 -12.01
N LEU A 384 6.75 -0.12 -10.69
CA LEU A 384 5.54 0.37 -10.03
C LEU A 384 5.37 1.89 -10.14
N VAL A 385 6.47 2.64 -10.14
CA VAL A 385 6.46 4.09 -10.43
C VAL A 385 5.98 4.36 -11.86
N ALA A 386 6.31 3.53 -12.84
CA ALA A 386 5.78 3.67 -14.21
C ALA A 386 4.25 3.51 -14.26
N PHE A 387 3.67 2.57 -13.50
CA PHE A 387 2.21 2.45 -13.36
C PHE A 387 1.60 3.65 -12.61
N GLY A 388 2.21 4.10 -11.51
CA GLY A 388 1.69 5.18 -10.68
C GLY A 388 1.85 6.60 -11.27
N GLY A 389 2.88 6.81 -12.08
CA GLY A 389 3.25 8.08 -12.72
C GLY A 389 3.89 9.11 -11.79
N TRP A 390 3.93 10.36 -12.24
CA TRP A 390 4.66 11.47 -11.57
C TRP A 390 4.27 11.74 -10.12
N ARG A 391 3.03 11.43 -9.70
CA ARG A 391 2.58 11.62 -8.32
C ARG A 391 3.34 10.75 -7.32
N VAL A 392 3.90 9.64 -7.77
CA VAL A 392 4.65 8.69 -6.94
C VAL A 392 6.12 8.62 -7.36
N ALA A 393 6.57 9.47 -8.30
CA ALA A 393 7.96 9.58 -8.70
C ALA A 393 8.94 9.90 -7.55
N PRO A 394 8.57 10.56 -6.43
CA PRO A 394 9.47 10.71 -5.29
C PRO A 394 10.02 9.40 -4.74
N TRP A 395 9.32 8.27 -4.93
CA TRP A 395 9.82 6.94 -4.55
C TRP A 395 11.12 6.55 -5.27
N LEU A 396 11.42 7.15 -6.42
CA LEU A 396 12.70 6.94 -7.12
C LEU A 396 13.90 7.40 -6.27
N ALA A 397 13.71 8.24 -5.25
CA ALA A 397 14.77 8.56 -4.29
C ALA A 397 15.25 7.31 -3.53
N VAL A 398 14.37 6.34 -3.26
CA VAL A 398 14.74 5.06 -2.62
C VAL A 398 15.61 4.21 -3.55
N ALA A 399 15.38 4.29 -4.86
CA ALA A 399 16.22 3.65 -5.86
C ALA A 399 17.63 4.27 -5.92
N VAL A 400 17.74 5.59 -5.74
CA VAL A 400 19.03 6.30 -5.67
C VAL A 400 19.77 6.01 -4.36
N ALA A 401 19.05 5.85 -3.24
CA ALA A 401 19.63 5.59 -1.93
C ALA A 401 20.51 4.33 -1.87
N GLY A 402 20.18 3.30 -2.66
CA GLY A 402 20.99 2.08 -2.76
C GLY A 402 22.41 2.33 -3.30
N TYR A 403 22.60 3.34 -4.15
CA TYR A 403 23.93 3.73 -4.64
C TYR A 403 24.73 4.58 -3.66
N ALA A 404 24.08 5.24 -2.69
CA ALA A 404 24.79 5.99 -1.66
C ALA A 404 25.48 5.06 -0.64
N GLY A 405 24.84 3.91 -0.32
CA GLY A 405 25.48 2.86 0.51
C GLY A 405 26.77 2.29 -0.11
N GLN A 406 26.88 2.32 -1.43
CA GLN A 406 28.05 1.88 -2.20
C GLN A 406 29.22 2.89 -2.16
N LEU A 407 29.02 4.07 -1.58
CA LEU A 407 30.08 5.08 -1.37
C LEU A 407 30.81 4.95 -0.04
N GLY A 408 30.44 3.97 0.79
CA GLY A 408 30.88 3.91 2.18
C GLY A 408 30.16 4.91 3.09
N GLU A 409 29.10 5.57 2.59
CA GLU A 409 28.18 6.34 3.43
C GLU A 409 27.30 5.41 4.26
N ASN A 410 26.86 5.89 5.43
CA ASN A 410 26.00 5.13 6.32
C ASN A 410 24.62 4.92 5.68
N LEU A 411 24.35 3.68 5.26
CA LEU A 411 23.11 3.20 4.65
C LEU A 411 21.84 3.69 5.36
N GLY A 412 21.86 3.76 6.69
CA GLY A 412 20.73 4.24 7.49
C GLY A 412 20.37 5.69 7.17
N TRP A 413 21.38 6.56 7.02
CA TRP A 413 21.16 7.96 6.66
C TRP A 413 20.66 8.12 5.23
N SER A 414 21.20 7.38 4.27
CA SER A 414 20.78 7.48 2.86
C SER A 414 19.33 7.03 2.67
N TYR A 415 18.96 5.87 3.21
CA TYR A 415 17.57 5.39 3.17
C TYR A 415 16.64 6.23 4.04
N GLY A 416 17.11 6.72 5.19
CA GLY A 416 16.37 7.64 6.06
C GLY A 416 16.03 8.96 5.37
N ALA A 417 17.00 9.57 4.68
CA ALA A 417 16.81 10.78 3.88
C ALA A 417 15.83 10.56 2.72
N ALA A 418 15.94 9.44 2.01
CA ALA A 418 14.98 9.07 0.97
C ALA A 418 13.56 8.90 1.53
N GLY A 419 13.42 8.26 2.71
CA GLY A 419 12.15 8.13 3.42
C GLY A 419 11.54 9.48 3.79
N LEU A 420 12.34 10.40 4.36
CA LEU A 420 11.92 11.76 4.70
C LEU A 420 11.49 12.55 3.46
N PHE A 421 12.22 12.43 2.35
CA PHE A 421 11.88 13.08 1.09
C PHE A 421 10.53 12.59 0.55
N VAL A 422 10.31 11.26 0.52
CA VAL A 422 9.03 10.66 0.10
C VAL A 422 7.88 11.13 1.01
N ALA A 423 8.08 11.12 2.33
CA ALA A 423 7.07 11.57 3.29
C ALA A 423 6.73 13.05 3.11
N SER A 424 7.74 13.90 2.94
CA SER A 424 7.59 15.35 2.74
C SER A 424 6.85 15.65 1.44
N ALA A 425 7.21 15.00 0.33
CA ALA A 425 6.52 15.14 -0.94
C ALA A 425 5.04 14.70 -0.84
N GLY A 426 4.77 13.61 -0.13
CA GLY A 426 3.42 13.13 0.16
C GLY A 426 2.59 14.13 0.98
N LEU A 427 3.19 14.73 2.01
CA LEU A 427 2.57 15.75 2.85
C LEU A 427 2.23 17.02 2.06
N LEU A 428 3.18 17.52 1.26
CA LEU A 428 2.97 18.70 0.39
C LEU A 428 1.85 18.46 -0.63
N ALA A 429 1.81 17.28 -1.25
CA ALA A 429 0.73 16.90 -2.16
C ALA A 429 -0.64 16.82 -1.46
N TRP A 430 -0.67 16.36 -0.21
CA TRP A 430 -1.88 16.31 0.60
C TRP A 430 -2.36 17.72 1.00
N LEU A 431 -1.47 18.58 1.49
CA LEU A 431 -1.76 19.97 1.83
C LEU A 431 -2.26 20.76 0.61
N GLY A 432 -1.63 20.55 -0.56
CA GLY A 432 -2.07 21.18 -1.81
C GLY A 432 -3.47 20.75 -2.25
N LYS A 433 -3.88 19.50 -1.99
CA LYS A 433 -5.27 19.06 -2.21
C LYS A 433 -6.24 19.64 -1.20
N ALA A 434 -5.85 19.70 0.07
CA ALA A 434 -6.69 20.27 1.12
C ALA A 434 -7.00 21.76 0.87
N ARG A 435 -6.04 22.51 0.33
CA ARG A 435 -6.22 23.92 -0.07
C ARG A 435 -7.13 24.12 -1.29
N ARG A 436 -7.21 23.15 -2.21
CA ARG A 436 -8.10 23.21 -3.38
C ARG A 436 -9.52 22.71 -3.08
N ALA A 437 -9.72 22.11 -1.92
CA ALA A 437 -11.03 21.74 -1.41
C ALA A 437 -11.59 22.90 -0.57
N GLU A 438 -11.75 24.07 -1.18
CA GLU A 438 -12.65 25.08 -0.62
C GLU A 438 -14.09 24.55 -0.66
N PRO A 439 -14.93 24.89 0.32
CA PRO A 439 -16.33 24.53 0.27
C PRO A 439 -16.97 25.28 -0.89
N THR A 440 -17.30 24.55 -1.96
CA THR A 440 -18.29 25.04 -2.92
C THR A 440 -19.59 25.26 -2.15
N VAL A 441 -19.84 26.51 -1.78
CA VAL A 441 -21.18 26.97 -1.41
C VAL A 441 -22.06 26.62 -2.61
N PRO A 442 -23.10 25.78 -2.47
CA PRO A 442 -24.00 25.54 -3.57
C PRO A 442 -24.64 26.87 -3.93
N ALA A 443 -24.40 27.32 -5.17
CA ALA A 443 -25.13 28.44 -5.74
C ALA A 443 -26.61 28.11 -5.61
N GLY A 444 -27.34 28.90 -4.82
CA GLY A 444 -28.79 28.81 -4.73
C GLY A 444 -29.41 28.97 -6.13
N PRO A 445 -30.59 28.40 -6.38
CA PRO A 445 -31.26 28.59 -7.66
C PRO A 445 -31.48 30.08 -7.89
N ALA A 446 -31.09 30.55 -9.08
CA ALA A 446 -31.34 31.91 -9.52
C ALA A 446 -32.85 32.18 -9.48
N VAL A 447 -33.27 33.04 -8.55
CA VAL A 447 -34.63 33.57 -8.51
C VAL A 447 -34.75 34.52 -9.71
N ALA A 448 -35.59 34.14 -10.66
CA ALA A 448 -35.98 35.00 -11.77
C ALA A 448 -36.69 36.24 -11.20
N GLY A 449 -36.21 37.43 -11.57
CA GLY A 449 -36.86 38.69 -11.27
C GLY A 449 -38.17 38.84 -12.03
N GLY A 450 -39.20 39.31 -11.33
CA GLY A 450 -40.44 39.88 -11.85
C GLY A 450 -40.89 40.99 -10.88
N PRO A 451 -41.50 42.08 -11.38
CA PRO A 451 -41.50 43.38 -10.72
C PRO A 451 -42.59 43.55 -9.64
N GLU A 452 -42.35 44.58 -8.83
CA GLU A 452 -43.10 45.13 -7.71
C GLU A 452 -44.62 45.18 -7.88
N ASP A 453 -45.35 44.96 -6.79
CA ASP A 453 -46.35 45.96 -6.38
C ASP A 453 -46.61 45.96 -4.86
N THR A 454 -47.05 47.12 -4.41
CA THR A 454 -47.12 47.64 -3.04
C THR A 454 -48.37 47.22 -2.26
N THR A 455 -48.30 47.42 -0.93
CA THR A 455 -49.34 47.96 -0.02
C THR A 455 -49.73 47.09 1.20
N SER A 456 -49.64 47.73 2.39
CA SER A 456 -50.56 47.62 3.55
C SER A 456 -50.55 46.39 4.49
N ALA A 457 -49.93 46.62 5.66
CA ALA A 457 -50.51 46.57 7.02
C ALA A 457 -51.00 45.25 7.68
N GLN A 458 -50.68 45.20 9.00
CA GLN A 458 -51.29 44.45 10.12
C GLN A 458 -50.64 43.11 10.56
N ALA A 459 -49.99 43.18 11.72
CA ALA A 459 -50.00 42.14 12.74
C ALA A 459 -51.05 42.52 13.82
N PRO A 460 -51.52 41.63 14.72
CA PRO A 460 -50.98 40.31 15.05
C PRO A 460 -52.04 39.17 15.12
N VAL A 461 -51.60 37.93 14.91
CA VAL A 461 -52.30 36.75 15.45
C VAL A 461 -51.31 35.99 16.32
N LEU A 462 -51.56 36.03 17.64
CA LEU A 462 -50.94 35.13 18.61
C LEU A 462 -51.41 33.71 18.29
N THR A 463 -50.55 32.91 17.66
CA THR A 463 -50.73 31.46 17.62
C THR A 463 -50.34 30.86 18.98
N PRO A 464 -51.02 29.78 19.41
CA PRO A 464 -50.73 29.15 20.69
C PRO A 464 -49.29 28.63 20.69
N VAL A 465 -48.59 28.83 21.81
CA VAL A 465 -47.28 28.25 22.08
C VAL A 465 -47.36 26.75 21.79
N PRO A 466 -46.63 26.20 20.80
CA PRO A 466 -46.60 24.77 20.61
C PRO A 466 -45.90 24.20 21.85
N THR A 467 -46.60 23.33 22.58
CA THR A 467 -45.98 22.42 23.52
C THR A 467 -44.74 21.82 22.86
N PRO A 468 -43.55 21.88 23.49
CA PRO A 468 -42.33 21.44 22.83
C PRO A 468 -42.48 19.99 22.43
N VAL A 469 -42.41 19.72 21.12
CA VAL A 469 -42.47 18.35 20.58
C VAL A 469 -41.30 17.58 21.19
N PRO A 470 -41.54 16.52 21.99
CA PRO A 470 -40.46 15.81 22.65
C PRO A 470 -39.57 15.13 21.61
N ILE A 471 -38.25 15.17 21.81
CA ILE A 471 -37.24 14.49 20.99
C ILE A 471 -36.80 13.24 21.75
N ASP A 472 -36.87 12.07 21.12
CA ASP A 472 -36.45 10.83 21.78
C ASP A 472 -34.95 10.59 21.60
N VAL A 473 -34.26 10.26 22.68
CA VAL A 473 -32.82 9.97 22.69
C VAL A 473 -32.61 8.50 23.02
N ILE A 474 -32.19 7.74 22.02
CA ILE A 474 -31.89 6.32 22.13
C ILE A 474 -30.49 6.17 22.70
N LEU A 475 -30.42 5.53 23.87
CA LEU A 475 -29.21 5.24 24.65
C LEU A 475 -28.99 3.72 24.70
N PRO A 476 -28.21 3.13 23.78
CA PRO A 476 -27.82 1.71 23.86
C PRO A 476 -26.99 1.49 25.12
N CYS A 477 -27.43 0.59 26.00
CA CYS A 477 -26.87 0.39 27.32
C CYS A 477 -26.44 -1.07 27.53
N LEU A 478 -25.19 -1.26 27.98
CA LEU A 478 -24.65 -2.56 28.37
C LEU A 478 -23.56 -2.40 29.44
N ASP A 479 -23.93 -2.66 30.68
CA ASP A 479 -23.10 -2.43 31.88
C ASP A 479 -22.57 -0.97 31.99
N GLU A 480 -23.46 0.03 31.96
CA GLU A 480 -23.10 1.45 32.03
C GLU A 480 -23.68 2.16 33.28
N ALA A 481 -23.90 1.43 34.38
CA ALA A 481 -24.54 1.92 35.61
C ALA A 481 -23.93 3.22 36.14
N ALA A 482 -22.60 3.35 36.07
CA ALA A 482 -21.87 4.52 36.57
C ALA A 482 -22.07 5.79 35.72
N ALA A 483 -22.43 5.66 34.44
CA ALA A 483 -22.61 6.80 33.54
C ALA A 483 -24.05 7.35 33.57
N LEU A 484 -25.04 6.50 33.87
CA LEU A 484 -26.47 6.85 33.83
C LEU A 484 -26.85 8.09 34.66
N PRO A 485 -26.38 8.27 35.92
CA PRO A 485 -26.71 9.48 36.69
C PRO A 485 -26.26 10.77 36.01
N PHE A 486 -25.04 10.78 35.46
CA PHE A 486 -24.52 11.92 34.71
C PHE A 486 -25.32 12.17 33.43
N MET A 487 -25.60 11.11 32.66
CA MET A 487 -26.30 11.22 31.38
C MET A 487 -27.74 11.74 31.57
N LEU A 488 -28.49 11.18 32.52
CA LEU A 488 -29.90 11.51 32.67
C LEU A 488 -30.10 12.86 33.37
N SER A 489 -29.25 13.23 34.32
CA SER A 489 -29.33 14.56 34.99
C SER A 489 -28.99 15.74 34.07
N ARG A 490 -28.25 15.49 32.98
CA ARG A 490 -27.84 16.51 32.00
C ARG A 490 -28.72 16.54 30.75
N MET A 491 -29.74 15.69 30.68
CA MET A 491 -30.66 15.64 29.56
C MET A 491 -31.47 16.95 29.50
N PRO A 492 -31.50 17.68 28.36
CA PRO A 492 -32.31 18.90 28.27
C PRO A 492 -33.81 18.56 28.36
N SER A 493 -34.62 19.48 28.89
CA SER A 493 -36.04 19.23 29.22
C SER A 493 -36.93 18.79 28.05
N GLN A 494 -36.54 19.08 26.80
CA GLN A 494 -37.25 18.70 25.58
C GLN A 494 -36.87 17.29 25.07
N TYR A 495 -35.92 16.62 25.72
CA TYR A 495 -35.36 15.34 25.29
C TYR A 495 -35.74 14.23 26.25
N ARG A 496 -36.37 13.18 25.73
CA ARG A 496 -36.79 12.02 26.51
C ARG A 496 -35.81 10.86 26.29
N ALA A 497 -35.23 10.35 27.37
CA ALA A 497 -34.29 9.24 27.30
C ALA A 497 -35.00 7.89 27.12
N ILE A 498 -34.58 7.14 26.09
CA ILE A 498 -34.93 5.73 25.87
C ILE A 498 -33.67 4.91 26.07
N VAL A 499 -33.52 4.31 27.25
CA VAL A 499 -32.40 3.43 27.58
C VAL A 499 -32.73 2.03 27.11
N VAL A 500 -31.93 1.51 26.17
CA VAL A 500 -32.14 0.19 25.60
C VAL A 500 -31.12 -0.78 26.18
N ASP A 501 -31.57 -1.62 27.11
CA ASP A 501 -30.75 -2.65 27.73
C ASP A 501 -30.77 -3.93 26.89
N ASN A 502 -29.59 -4.47 26.58
CA ASN A 502 -29.45 -5.74 25.88
C ASN A 502 -28.61 -6.78 26.65
N GLY A 503 -28.80 -6.82 27.97
CA GLY A 503 -28.21 -7.82 28.84
C GLY A 503 -27.13 -7.26 29.76
N SER A 504 -27.39 -6.13 30.42
CA SER A 504 -26.54 -5.63 31.51
C SER A 504 -26.63 -6.54 32.74
N SER A 505 -25.56 -6.53 33.54
CA SER A 505 -25.40 -7.32 34.76
C SER A 505 -25.11 -6.48 36.00
N ASP A 506 -25.07 -5.14 35.86
CA ASP A 506 -24.62 -4.19 36.87
C ASP A 506 -25.76 -3.32 37.47
N GLY A 507 -27.02 -3.64 37.17
CA GLY A 507 -28.18 -2.87 37.61
C GLY A 507 -28.51 -1.63 36.77
N SER A 508 -27.87 -1.48 35.60
CA SER A 508 -28.16 -0.38 34.66
C SER A 508 -29.66 -0.12 34.39
N PRO A 509 -30.50 -1.12 34.06
CA PRO A 509 -31.91 -0.86 33.75
C PRO A 509 -32.70 -0.34 34.96
N GLU A 510 -32.42 -0.82 36.17
CA GLU A 510 -33.08 -0.36 37.39
C GLU A 510 -32.70 1.09 37.72
N ILE A 511 -31.42 1.43 37.56
CA ILE A 511 -30.93 2.81 37.75
C ILE A 511 -31.56 3.76 36.72
N ALA A 512 -31.61 3.36 35.45
CA ALA A 512 -32.21 4.17 34.39
C ALA A 512 -33.70 4.44 34.64
N ALA A 513 -34.46 3.41 35.02
CA ALA A 513 -35.88 3.53 35.37
C ALA A 513 -36.09 4.44 36.60
N GLY A 514 -35.28 4.27 37.64
CA GLY A 514 -35.33 5.11 38.85
C GLY A 514 -35.02 6.59 38.60
N LEU A 515 -34.28 6.89 37.53
CA LEU A 515 -33.96 8.25 37.08
C LEU A 515 -34.94 8.80 36.02
N GLY A 516 -36.04 8.08 35.74
CA GLY A 516 -37.12 8.54 34.87
C GLY A 516 -36.94 8.28 33.38
N ALA A 517 -35.98 7.43 32.98
CA ALA A 517 -35.84 7.02 31.58
C ALA A 517 -36.84 5.91 31.21
N LEU A 518 -37.28 5.90 29.94
CA LEU A 518 -37.98 4.74 29.38
C LEU A 518 -36.98 3.62 29.14
N VAL A 519 -37.17 2.48 29.79
CA VAL A 519 -36.29 1.31 29.64
C VAL A 519 -36.90 0.30 28.67
N VAL A 520 -36.18 0.01 27.59
CA VAL A 520 -36.55 -1.00 26.59
C VAL A 520 -35.60 -2.18 26.72
N ARG A 521 -36.13 -3.40 26.83
CA ARG A 521 -35.31 -4.63 26.83
C ARG A 521 -35.22 -5.20 25.42
N GLU A 522 -33.99 -5.45 24.94
CA GLU A 522 -33.71 -6.16 23.69
C GLU A 522 -32.97 -7.48 24.00
N PRO A 523 -33.60 -8.65 23.80
CA PRO A 523 -33.00 -9.93 24.17
C PRO A 523 -31.76 -10.29 23.33
N ARG A 524 -31.60 -9.71 22.13
CA ARG A 524 -30.44 -9.96 21.25
C ARG A 524 -29.31 -9.00 21.57
N ARG A 525 -28.17 -9.55 22.00
CA ARG A 525 -26.95 -8.75 22.19
C ARG A 525 -26.47 -8.15 20.88
N GLY A 526 -26.18 -6.86 20.89
CA GLY A 526 -25.61 -6.15 19.74
C GLY A 526 -25.92 -4.66 19.79
N PHE A 527 -24.92 -3.83 19.47
CA PHE A 527 -25.10 -2.37 19.46
C PHE A 527 -26.22 -1.95 18.50
N GLY A 528 -26.19 -2.44 17.26
CA GLY A 528 -27.25 -2.19 16.28
C GLY A 528 -28.61 -2.76 16.69
N ALA A 529 -28.66 -3.88 17.41
CA ALA A 529 -29.91 -4.42 17.95
C ALA A 529 -30.55 -3.44 18.95
N ALA A 530 -29.76 -2.93 19.91
CA ALA A 530 -30.23 -1.95 20.88
C ALA A 530 -30.63 -0.62 20.21
N CYS A 531 -29.82 -0.11 19.26
CA CYS A 531 -30.20 1.07 18.49
C CYS A 531 -31.53 0.89 17.75
N HIS A 532 -31.72 -0.25 17.09
CA HIS A 532 -32.92 -0.51 16.30
C HIS A 532 -34.16 -0.72 17.18
N ALA A 533 -34.05 -1.44 18.29
CA ALA A 533 -35.14 -1.58 19.26
C ALA A 533 -35.56 -0.23 19.84
N GLY A 534 -34.60 0.65 20.16
CA GLY A 534 -34.90 2.02 20.57
C GLY A 534 -35.59 2.85 19.49
N LEU A 535 -35.19 2.69 18.22
CA LEU A 535 -35.84 3.38 17.08
C LEU A 535 -37.30 2.96 16.93
N LEU A 536 -37.60 1.67 17.12
CA LEU A 536 -38.97 1.15 17.08
C LEU A 536 -39.81 1.65 18.27
N ALA A 537 -39.20 1.75 19.45
CA ALA A 537 -39.86 2.21 20.67
C ALA A 537 -40.06 3.74 20.74
N ALA A 538 -39.24 4.51 20.02
CA ALA A 538 -39.40 5.95 19.93
C ALA A 538 -40.76 6.32 19.31
N THR A 539 -41.33 7.43 19.77
CA THR A 539 -42.60 7.98 19.26
C THR A 539 -42.45 9.41 18.77
N ALA A 540 -41.32 10.07 19.06
CA ALA A 540 -41.01 11.41 18.58
C ALA A 540 -40.76 11.45 17.06
N ASP A 541 -41.06 12.60 16.45
CA ASP A 541 -40.80 12.86 15.03
C ASP A 541 -39.29 12.86 14.71
N VAL A 542 -38.49 13.39 15.64
CA VAL A 542 -37.03 13.41 15.57
C VAL A 542 -36.48 12.50 16.66
N VAL A 543 -35.52 11.66 16.27
CA VAL A 543 -34.81 10.76 17.16
C VAL A 543 -33.33 11.07 17.14
N CYS A 544 -32.72 11.01 18.32
CA CYS A 544 -31.29 11.10 18.52
C CYS A 544 -30.74 9.73 18.95
N PHE A 545 -29.51 9.43 18.56
CA PHE A 545 -28.74 8.32 19.13
C PHE A 545 -27.55 8.90 19.89
N LEU A 546 -27.24 8.31 21.04
CA LEU A 546 -26.11 8.71 21.87
C LEU A 546 -25.57 7.51 22.64
N ASP A 547 -24.24 7.36 22.73
CA ASP A 547 -23.63 6.28 23.52
C ASP A 547 -23.88 6.53 25.03
N CYS A 548 -24.17 5.48 25.79
CA CYS A 548 -24.52 5.56 27.20
C CYS A 548 -23.29 5.52 28.15
N ASP A 549 -22.10 5.94 27.70
CA ASP A 549 -20.83 5.76 28.46
C ASP A 549 -20.24 7.04 29.04
N GLY A 550 -20.97 8.16 28.98
CA GLY A 550 -20.53 9.46 29.50
C GLY A 550 -19.47 10.17 28.65
N SER A 551 -19.06 9.62 27.50
CA SER A 551 -18.07 10.29 26.64
C SER A 551 -18.61 11.55 25.95
N PHE A 552 -19.93 11.74 25.96
CA PHE A 552 -20.62 12.91 25.42
C PHE A 552 -21.50 13.52 26.50
N ASP A 553 -21.63 14.85 26.46
CA ASP A 553 -22.58 15.58 27.29
C ASP A 553 -23.94 15.63 26.59
N PRO A 554 -25.03 15.11 27.19
CA PRO A 554 -26.37 15.23 26.62
C PRO A 554 -26.82 16.67 26.39
N ALA A 555 -26.24 17.64 27.10
CA ALA A 555 -26.46 19.07 26.85
C ALA A 555 -26.06 19.51 25.43
N ASP A 556 -25.24 18.74 24.72
CA ASP A 556 -24.83 19.01 23.33
C ASP A 556 -25.80 18.44 22.27
N LEU A 557 -26.81 17.64 22.65
CA LEU A 557 -27.81 17.08 21.72
C LEU A 557 -28.49 18.13 20.80
N PRO A 558 -28.80 19.36 21.27
CA PRO A 558 -29.31 20.41 20.39
C PRO A 558 -28.44 20.71 19.18
N LYS A 559 -27.11 20.55 19.28
CA LYS A 559 -26.18 20.80 18.16
C LYS A 559 -26.43 19.87 16.97
N VAL A 560 -26.96 18.66 17.22
CA VAL A 560 -27.29 17.71 16.16
C VAL A 560 -28.78 17.67 15.83
N ALA A 561 -29.65 17.89 16.81
CA ALA A 561 -31.10 17.84 16.60
C ALA A 561 -31.65 19.08 15.87
N GLU A 562 -31.15 20.28 16.21
CA GLU A 562 -31.67 21.53 15.67
C GLU A 562 -31.56 21.63 14.14
N PRO A 563 -30.46 21.24 13.47
CA PRO A 563 -30.39 21.21 12.01
C PRO A 563 -31.45 20.31 11.35
N VAL A 564 -31.89 19.25 12.03
CA VAL A 564 -32.93 18.33 11.54
C VAL A 564 -34.33 18.92 11.76
N LEU A 565 -34.56 19.50 12.94
CA LEU A 565 -35.80 20.21 13.27
C LEU A 565 -36.05 21.39 12.33
N ALA A 566 -35.00 22.16 12.03
CA ALA A 566 -35.03 23.28 11.10
C ALA A 566 -35.10 22.85 9.62
N GLY A 567 -35.12 21.55 9.32
CA GLY A 567 -35.21 21.03 7.95
C GLY A 567 -33.97 21.31 7.08
N ARG A 568 -32.84 21.66 7.69
CA ARG A 568 -31.55 21.92 7.01
C ARG A 568 -30.79 20.64 6.69
N ALA A 569 -31.05 19.57 7.43
CA ALA A 569 -30.47 18.25 7.21
C ALA A 569 -31.50 17.15 7.49
N ASP A 570 -31.35 16.02 6.82
CA ASP A 570 -32.19 14.84 7.05
C ASP A 570 -31.51 13.86 8.01
N LEU A 571 -30.17 13.86 8.05
CA LEU A 571 -29.33 13.18 9.03
C LEU A 571 -28.17 14.11 9.44
N PHE A 572 -27.95 14.29 10.74
CA PHE A 572 -26.89 15.17 11.24
C PHE A 572 -26.06 14.48 12.33
N LEU A 573 -24.74 14.60 12.26
CA LEU A 573 -23.80 13.87 13.13
C LEU A 573 -22.89 14.80 13.95
N GLY A 574 -22.50 14.34 15.14
CA GLY A 574 -21.47 14.96 15.96
C GLY A 574 -20.07 14.44 15.61
N GLN A 575 -19.18 15.31 15.14
CA GLN A 575 -17.75 15.05 14.99
C GLN A 575 -17.07 15.12 16.35
N ARG A 576 -16.45 14.02 16.78
CA ARG A 576 -15.73 13.95 18.06
C ARG A 576 -14.53 14.89 18.08
N ARG A 577 -14.49 15.74 19.10
CA ARG A 577 -13.35 16.60 19.47
C ARG A 577 -12.84 16.21 20.86
N PRO A 578 -11.75 15.41 20.94
CA PRO A 578 -11.21 14.97 22.22
C PRO A 578 -10.92 16.14 23.15
N THR A 579 -11.47 16.13 24.36
CA THR A 579 -11.18 17.15 25.39
C THR A 579 -9.84 16.91 26.07
N THR A 580 -9.38 15.66 26.09
CA THR A 580 -8.05 15.26 26.59
C THR A 580 -7.33 14.34 25.58
N ARG A 581 -6.00 14.21 25.71
CA ARG A 581 -5.19 13.33 24.84
C ARG A 581 -5.61 11.86 24.91
N GLY A 582 -6.11 11.41 26.07
CA GLY A 582 -6.53 10.03 26.33
C GLY A 582 -8.00 9.73 26.01
N ALA A 583 -8.83 10.75 25.79
CA ALA A 583 -10.27 10.56 25.60
C ALA A 583 -10.61 9.67 24.38
N TRP A 584 -9.83 9.76 23.30
CA TRP A 584 -10.06 8.98 22.09
C TRP A 584 -8.78 8.27 21.62
N PRO A 585 -8.70 6.92 21.72
CA PRO A 585 -7.50 6.19 21.34
C PRO A 585 -7.05 6.43 19.90
N LEU A 586 -5.72 6.53 19.68
CA LEU A 586 -5.14 6.87 18.37
C LEU A 586 -5.52 5.87 17.27
N HIS A 587 -5.58 4.57 17.58
CA HIS A 587 -5.98 3.54 16.62
C HIS A 587 -7.44 3.72 16.18
N ALA A 588 -8.35 4.01 17.11
CA ALA A 588 -9.76 4.26 16.82
C ALA A 588 -9.95 5.58 16.02
N ARG A 589 -9.18 6.63 16.34
CA ARG A 589 -9.13 7.89 15.58
C ARG A 589 -8.71 7.67 14.14
N LEU A 590 -7.65 6.89 13.94
CA LEU A 590 -7.13 6.57 12.61
C LEU A 590 -8.14 5.73 11.82
N ALA A 591 -8.65 4.64 12.40
CA ALA A 591 -9.64 3.77 11.78
C ALA A 591 -10.86 4.57 11.29
N ASN A 592 -11.38 5.45 12.14
CA ASN A 592 -12.57 6.23 11.83
C ASN A 592 -12.30 7.36 10.81
N ARG A 593 -11.13 8.02 10.84
CA ARG A 593 -10.71 8.96 9.78
C ARG A 593 -10.60 8.29 8.42
N LEU A 594 -10.12 7.04 8.38
CA LEU A 594 -10.02 6.25 7.16
C LEU A 594 -11.41 5.83 6.67
N LEU A 595 -12.29 5.40 7.57
CA LEU A 595 -13.68 5.07 7.24
C LEU A 595 -14.42 6.28 6.68
N ALA A 596 -14.36 7.43 7.35
CA ALA A 596 -14.96 8.67 6.88
C ALA A 596 -14.42 9.07 5.50
N ARG A 597 -13.10 9.00 5.27
CA ARG A 597 -12.49 9.24 3.95
C ARG A 597 -13.05 8.34 2.86
N ARG A 598 -13.36 7.08 3.18
CA ARG A 598 -13.93 6.13 2.24
C ARG A 598 -15.38 6.49 1.91
N ILE A 599 -16.21 6.75 2.92
CA ILE A 599 -17.59 7.23 2.75
C ILE A 599 -17.62 8.41 1.79
N ARG A 600 -16.82 9.46 2.05
CA ARG A 600 -16.79 10.64 1.17
C ARG A 600 -16.43 10.34 -0.28
N ARG A 601 -15.54 9.36 -0.51
CA ARG A 601 -15.11 9.01 -1.88
C ARG A 601 -16.18 8.26 -2.64
N GLU A 602 -16.97 7.44 -1.95
CA GLU A 602 -17.95 6.55 -2.58
C GLU A 602 -19.33 7.18 -2.65
N THR A 603 -19.72 7.99 -1.67
CA THR A 603 -21.06 8.61 -1.61
C THR A 603 -21.08 10.12 -1.89
N GLY A 604 -19.90 10.78 -1.92
CA GLY A 604 -19.82 12.24 -2.08
C GLY A 604 -20.17 13.06 -0.82
N VAL A 605 -20.71 12.43 0.22
CA VAL A 605 -21.09 13.10 1.48
C VAL A 605 -19.87 13.69 2.18
N SER A 606 -19.95 14.94 2.68
CA SER A 606 -18.82 15.60 3.35
C SER A 606 -18.69 15.24 4.84
N LEU A 607 -18.49 13.96 5.15
CA LEU A 607 -18.35 13.45 6.52
C LEU A 607 -16.88 13.31 6.95
N ARG A 608 -16.49 13.82 8.13
CA ARG A 608 -15.11 13.71 8.68
C ARG A 608 -14.98 12.68 9.80
N ASP A 609 -16.09 12.31 10.42
CA ASP A 609 -16.18 11.34 11.52
C ASP A 609 -17.53 10.62 11.44
N LEU A 610 -17.54 9.28 11.55
CA LEU A 610 -18.75 8.52 11.82
C LEU A 610 -19.04 8.52 13.33
N GLY A 611 -19.52 9.66 13.84
CA GLY A 611 -19.75 9.88 15.26
C GLY A 611 -21.01 9.18 15.79
N PRO A 612 -21.04 8.76 17.06
CA PRO A 612 -22.18 8.05 17.64
C PRO A 612 -23.36 8.97 17.95
N MET A 613 -23.10 10.25 18.28
CA MET A 613 -24.12 11.29 18.45
C MET A 613 -24.68 11.70 17.08
N ARG A 614 -25.98 11.51 16.87
CA ARG A 614 -26.64 11.77 15.58
C ARG A 614 -28.14 11.98 15.76
N ALA A 615 -28.74 12.74 14.85
CA ALA A 615 -30.18 12.99 14.82
C ALA A 615 -30.73 12.82 13.40
N ALA A 616 -31.96 12.34 13.28
CA ALA A 616 -32.71 12.27 12.02
C ALA A 616 -34.22 12.13 12.30
N ARG A 617 -35.04 12.26 11.26
CA ARG A 617 -36.48 11.98 11.35
C ARG A 617 -36.74 10.48 11.53
N ARG A 618 -37.58 10.13 12.49
CA ARG A 618 -37.87 8.74 12.88
C ARG A 618 -38.40 7.93 11.70
N GLU A 619 -39.48 8.39 11.06
CA GLU A 619 -40.13 7.66 9.96
C GLU A 619 -39.19 7.46 8.78
N ALA A 620 -38.42 8.49 8.44
CA ALA A 620 -37.43 8.43 7.38
C ALA A 620 -36.34 7.38 7.72
N LEU A 621 -35.87 7.30 8.97
CA LEU A 621 -34.91 6.28 9.39
C LEU A 621 -35.48 4.86 9.34
N MET A 622 -36.76 4.68 9.71
CA MET A 622 -37.41 3.37 9.58
C MET A 622 -37.50 2.94 8.13
N ALA A 623 -37.80 3.87 7.21
CA ALA A 623 -37.90 3.60 5.78
C ALA A 623 -36.59 3.16 5.11
N LEU A 624 -35.42 3.44 5.73
CA LEU A 624 -34.13 2.95 5.23
C LEU A 624 -33.94 1.44 5.44
N ASP A 625 -34.79 0.78 6.23
CA ASP A 625 -34.73 -0.65 6.52
C ASP A 625 -33.32 -1.13 6.94
N LEU A 626 -32.76 -0.50 7.98
CA LEU A 626 -31.42 -0.81 8.46
C LEU A 626 -31.36 -2.26 8.98
N GLY A 627 -30.46 -3.09 8.45
CA GLY A 627 -30.41 -4.54 8.68
C GLY A 627 -29.30 -5.01 9.64
N ASP A 628 -28.19 -4.30 9.76
CA ASP A 628 -27.08 -4.70 10.64
C ASP A 628 -27.51 -4.57 12.12
N ARG A 629 -27.30 -5.62 12.92
CA ARG A 629 -27.63 -5.61 14.35
C ARG A 629 -26.39 -5.50 15.25
N ARG A 630 -25.23 -5.20 14.66
CA ARG A 630 -23.92 -5.15 15.32
C ARG A 630 -23.33 -3.74 15.20
N PHE A 631 -22.02 -3.61 15.01
CA PHE A 631 -21.33 -2.32 14.91
C PHE A 631 -21.39 -1.68 13.51
N GLY A 632 -21.97 -2.38 12.53
CA GLY A 632 -22.17 -1.86 11.18
C GLY A 632 -23.34 -0.87 11.07
N TYR A 633 -24.30 -0.91 12.01
CA TYR A 633 -25.52 -0.09 11.98
C TYR A 633 -25.30 1.41 11.74
N PRO A 634 -24.33 2.11 12.37
CA PRO A 634 -24.08 3.53 12.06
C PRO A 634 -23.57 3.77 10.65
N LEU A 635 -22.76 2.84 10.13
CA LEU A 635 -22.24 2.94 8.78
C LEU A 635 -23.34 2.70 7.75
N GLU A 636 -24.14 1.64 7.95
CA GLU A 636 -25.29 1.33 7.09
C GLU A 636 -26.25 2.51 7.01
N MET A 637 -26.55 3.14 8.16
CA MET A 637 -27.39 4.33 8.22
C MET A 637 -26.89 5.46 7.31
N VAL A 638 -25.59 5.77 7.34
CA VAL A 638 -25.03 6.82 6.48
C VAL A 638 -25.00 6.41 5.01
N LEU A 639 -24.67 5.15 4.70
CA LEU A 639 -24.62 4.67 3.32
C LEU A 639 -26.00 4.69 2.67
N LYS A 640 -27.01 4.12 3.35
CA LYS A 640 -28.39 4.10 2.85
C LYS A 640 -29.03 5.49 2.81
N ALA A 641 -28.76 6.35 3.79
CA ALA A 641 -29.20 7.74 3.73
C ALA A 641 -28.59 8.48 2.52
N ALA A 642 -27.31 8.26 2.22
CA ALA A 642 -26.67 8.87 1.08
C ALA A 642 -27.23 8.34 -0.26
N GLU A 643 -27.50 7.05 -0.35
CA GLU A 643 -28.16 6.42 -1.49
C GLU A 643 -29.58 6.95 -1.70
N ALA A 644 -30.32 7.19 -0.61
CA ALA A 644 -31.64 7.82 -0.62
C ALA A 644 -31.58 9.35 -0.90
N GLY A 645 -30.40 9.92 -1.17
CA GLY A 645 -30.23 11.33 -1.53
C GLY A 645 -30.38 12.32 -0.37
N TRP A 646 -30.24 11.87 0.88
CA TRP A 646 -30.44 12.72 2.06
C TRP A 646 -29.36 13.81 2.19
N ARG A 647 -29.75 14.95 2.78
CA ARG A 647 -28.82 16.01 3.20
C ARG A 647 -28.16 15.61 4.50
N ILE A 648 -26.92 15.14 4.40
CA ILE A 648 -26.15 14.67 5.56
C ILE A 648 -25.14 15.73 5.99
N GLY A 649 -25.25 16.18 7.24
CA GLY A 649 -24.39 17.21 7.84
C GLY A 649 -23.63 16.75 9.08
N GLN A 650 -22.70 17.59 9.53
CA GLN A 650 -21.89 17.32 10.72
C GLN A 650 -21.45 18.60 11.43
N THR A 651 -21.35 18.56 12.77
CA THR A 651 -20.82 19.64 13.62
C THR A 651 -19.82 19.12 14.64
N ASP A 652 -19.00 19.99 15.23
CA ASP A 652 -18.03 19.62 16.25
C ASP A 652 -18.68 19.44 17.63
N VAL A 653 -18.41 18.32 18.28
CA VAL A 653 -18.91 17.99 19.63
C VAL A 653 -17.75 17.52 20.52
N PRO A 654 -17.60 18.08 21.74
CA PRO A 654 -16.63 17.61 22.72
C PRO A 654 -16.76 16.11 23.01
N TYR A 655 -15.63 15.42 23.12
CA TYR A 655 -15.56 13.99 23.42
C TYR A 655 -14.64 13.78 24.63
N ALA A 656 -15.25 13.45 25.76
CA ALA A 656 -14.59 13.26 27.05
C ALA A 656 -14.12 11.81 27.24
N PRO A 657 -13.19 11.55 28.18
CA PRO A 657 -12.91 10.19 28.61
C PRO A 657 -14.17 9.52 29.12
N ARG A 658 -14.44 8.29 28.66
CA ARG A 658 -15.60 7.51 29.09
C ARG A 658 -15.54 7.18 30.59
N THR A 659 -16.71 6.95 31.17
CA THR A 659 -16.86 6.33 32.50
C THR A 659 -16.83 4.81 32.33
N GLY A 660 -16.03 4.10 33.14
CA GLY A 660 -15.94 2.63 33.08
C GLY A 660 -15.06 2.04 31.95
N LYS A 661 -15.13 0.70 31.75
CA LYS A 661 -14.27 -0.04 30.79
C LYS A 661 -14.90 -0.10 29.39
N SER A 662 -14.13 0.23 28.35
CA SER A 662 -14.61 0.13 26.96
C SER A 662 -14.79 -1.31 26.49
N LYS A 663 -15.97 -1.60 25.95
CA LYS A 663 -16.32 -2.91 25.36
C LYS A 663 -15.93 -3.04 23.87
N VAL A 664 -15.47 -1.95 23.23
CA VAL A 664 -15.27 -1.89 21.76
C VAL A 664 -13.97 -1.18 21.35
N THR A 665 -13.79 0.10 21.69
CA THR A 665 -12.66 0.91 21.18
C THR A 665 -11.43 0.91 22.09
N GLY A 666 -11.57 0.43 23.33
CA GLY A 666 -10.47 0.36 24.30
C GLY A 666 -9.44 -0.72 24.03
N THR A 667 -9.72 -1.67 23.13
CA THR A 667 -8.76 -2.71 22.71
C THR A 667 -8.62 -2.76 21.19
N VAL A 668 -7.45 -3.19 20.72
CA VAL A 668 -7.21 -3.42 19.28
C VAL A 668 -8.16 -4.49 18.73
N GLY A 669 -8.41 -5.56 19.50
CA GLY A 669 -9.34 -6.63 19.11
C GLY A 669 -10.78 -6.17 18.91
N GLY A 670 -11.31 -5.31 19.81
CA GLY A 670 -12.65 -4.75 19.66
C GLY A 670 -12.75 -3.81 18.44
N THR A 671 -11.69 -3.06 18.15
CA THR A 671 -11.60 -2.21 16.95
C THR A 671 -11.61 -3.06 15.67
N LEU A 672 -10.87 -4.17 15.64
CA LEU A 672 -10.86 -5.10 14.50
C LEU A 672 -12.23 -5.76 14.27
N LYS A 673 -12.95 -6.12 15.33
CA LYS A 673 -14.31 -6.67 15.24
C LYS A 673 -15.28 -5.66 14.62
N ALA A 674 -15.26 -4.41 15.07
CA ALA A 674 -16.08 -3.34 14.51
C ALA A 674 -15.76 -3.09 13.02
N VAL A 675 -14.47 -3.07 12.66
CA VAL A 675 -14.04 -2.96 11.25
C VAL A 675 -14.53 -4.15 10.41
N GLY A 676 -14.48 -5.37 10.96
CA GLY A 676 -14.98 -6.57 10.30
C GLY A 676 -16.48 -6.53 10.02
N ASP A 677 -17.27 -6.02 10.97
CA ASP A 677 -18.72 -5.85 10.82
C ASP A 677 -19.04 -4.79 9.75
N MET A 678 -18.39 -3.63 9.84
CA MET A 678 -18.51 -2.55 8.85
C MET A 678 -18.12 -2.99 7.43
N ARG A 679 -17.13 -3.88 7.30
CA ARG A 679 -16.75 -4.45 6.00
C ARG A 679 -17.84 -5.30 5.38
N ARG A 680 -18.61 -6.05 6.19
CA ARG A 680 -19.73 -6.87 5.68
C ARG A 680 -20.87 -6.00 5.17
N VAL A 681 -21.21 -4.95 5.92
CA VAL A 681 -22.19 -3.93 5.48
C VAL A 681 -21.75 -3.31 4.15
N TRP A 682 -20.48 -2.92 4.04
CA TRP A 682 -19.96 -2.34 2.79
C TRP A 682 -20.09 -3.29 1.61
N LYS A 683 -19.77 -4.58 1.82
CA LYS A 683 -19.86 -5.59 0.78
C LYS A 683 -21.31 -5.75 0.31
N ALA A 684 -22.26 -5.81 1.25
CA ALA A 684 -23.69 -5.90 0.93
C ALA A 684 -24.24 -4.65 0.22
N ALA A 685 -23.68 -3.46 0.47
CA ALA A 685 -24.08 -2.22 -0.21
C ALA A 685 -23.45 -2.03 -1.61
N THR A 686 -22.54 -2.91 -2.03
CA THR A 686 -21.84 -2.82 -3.33
C THR A 686 -22.07 -4.03 -4.25
N GLU A 687 -22.81 -5.03 -3.76
CA GLU A 687 -23.39 -6.14 -4.52
C GLU A 687 -24.81 -5.79 -4.92
#